data_AF-A0A8S9Y8N3-F1
#
_entry.id   AF-A0A8S9Y8N3-F1
#
_cell.length_a   1.000
_cell.length_b   1.000
_cell.length_c   1.000
_cell.angle_alpha   90.00
_cell.angle_beta   90.00
_cell.angle_gamma   90.00
#
_symmetry.space_group_name_H-M   'P 1'
#
loop_
_entity.id
_entity.type
_entity.pdbx_description
1 polymer ?
#
loop_
_entity_poly.entity_id
_entity_poly.type
_entity_poly.pdbx_seq_one_letter_code
_entity_poly.pdbx_strand_id
1 'polypeptide(L)'
;MPSFTELVAEDEDVIADLLAQKPEPDDHLGSTIIVDGCPVVGPAKFELLKKFLLEKFSKIGPITEHYFPQDEDNQTKGYIFITYETGKAASQAVRAMHNTPLDKNHIFQVNLLGDYERLINVSTEWKPPPSQPYVDFGNLKSWLLNEFCRDQFVVVHDNGELGAVYWHSAVEPSLVEERERWTEGWMRWSPQGTYLATMHTQGVIIWGGDEFQRIGRFTHPGVKLIEFSPMEQFMISLSPSASNPVDEMDRPMADVIFWDVLRCVSRREFSIPIESHPMFKWSYNDAYFACLRDGCVVIYETSTFRILDKKRLGGNIRDFSWSPAENILAYWVPESDNTPARVVLVAIPSRQELCTKNLFSVAEICLTWHEQGDFLAVQVLRCAKKKLDNEKQVKYVGTYMNLEIVRMREKLYPVDQLGIKASVTCFKWEPHGTRFAFVQTVTSGKLSVVIYDVPRGNNIREVVAIEIPSARHNDLRWSPKGDFLVVAGLKSADSYLEFISANEAVSLAKGDHPMVSEIHWDPTGRYLATVVSSFHQKNDNGIWFWNCVGRCLYKMPLYGLRTFAWRPRPPTLLSAEQLQALKKNMTKYNNHFANEDRMLASKASRELLEKRQRMLSEFNTWKMTIVQKYEEERAERIKLRGVDTDNNVENEQMEEELEFLVNTTKVVLRKNTED
;
A
#
# COMPACT_ATOMS: atom_id res chain seq x y z
N MET A 1 -72.72 22.41 58.48
CA MET A 1 -71.34 22.77 58.10
C MET A 1 -70.60 21.49 57.74
N PRO A 2 -69.74 21.44 56.71
CA PRO A 2 -69.78 22.08 55.39
C PRO A 2 -70.22 21.07 54.29
N SER A 3 -70.53 21.60 53.10
CA SER A 3 -70.84 20.87 51.87
C SER A 3 -69.61 20.15 51.30
N PHE A 4 -69.73 18.86 51.00
CA PHE A 4 -68.78 18.13 50.16
C PHE A 4 -69.18 18.32 48.69
N THR A 5 -68.67 19.38 48.08
CA THR A 5 -68.60 19.51 46.63
C THR A 5 -67.20 19.11 46.17
N GLU A 6 -67.18 18.23 45.16
CA GLU A 6 -66.08 17.93 44.25
C GLU A 6 -64.89 17.14 44.80
N LEU A 7 -65.09 15.82 44.89
CA LEU A 7 -64.08 14.85 44.47
C LEU A 7 -64.58 14.21 43.17
N VAL A 8 -64.21 14.80 42.03
CA VAL A 8 -64.17 14.08 40.76
C VAL A 8 -62.89 13.25 40.82
N ALA A 9 -63.01 12.02 41.31
CA ALA A 9 -61.97 11.04 41.05
C ALA A 9 -62.14 10.62 39.58
N GLU A 10 -61.14 10.93 38.75
CA GLU A 10 -61.04 10.35 37.42
C GLU A 10 -60.87 8.84 37.58
N ASP A 11 -61.52 8.05 36.71
CA ASP A 11 -61.54 6.58 36.76
C ASP A 11 -60.12 5.94 36.75
N GLU A 12 -59.06 6.72 36.47
CA GLU A 12 -57.66 6.30 36.50
C GLU A 12 -57.13 6.00 37.92
N ASP A 13 -57.67 6.65 38.97
CA ASP A 13 -57.16 6.48 40.34
C ASP A 13 -57.78 5.30 41.09
N VAL A 14 -58.89 4.74 40.59
CA VAL A 14 -59.64 3.69 41.32
C VAL A 14 -59.18 2.29 40.94
N ILE A 15 -58.42 2.10 39.85
CA ILE A 15 -58.11 0.77 39.33
C ILE A 15 -56.70 0.59 38.75
N ALA A 16 -55.68 1.05 39.47
CA ALA A 16 -54.27 0.79 39.11
C ALA A 16 -53.95 -0.73 38.99
N ASP A 17 -54.59 -1.57 39.81
CA ASP A 17 -54.36 -3.02 39.83
C ASP A 17 -54.91 -3.77 38.59
N LEU A 18 -55.96 -3.26 37.93
CA LEU A 18 -56.47 -3.84 36.66
C LEU A 18 -55.71 -3.30 35.43
N LEU A 19 -55.21 -2.06 35.48
CA LEU A 19 -54.35 -1.50 34.43
C LEU A 19 -52.98 -2.19 34.38
N ALA A 20 -52.43 -2.60 35.53
CA ALA A 20 -51.22 -3.42 35.62
C ALA A 20 -51.41 -4.87 35.12
N GLN A 21 -52.65 -5.37 35.08
CA GLN A 21 -53.01 -6.67 34.49
C GLN A 21 -53.38 -6.58 33.00
N LYS A 22 -53.31 -5.38 32.38
CA LYS A 22 -53.54 -5.25 30.95
C LYS A 22 -52.40 -5.99 30.22
N PRO A 23 -52.69 -7.01 29.40
CA PRO A 23 -51.65 -7.71 28.67
C PRO A 23 -50.91 -6.71 27.77
N GLU A 24 -49.58 -6.67 27.88
CA GLU A 24 -48.76 -5.96 26.90
C GLU A 24 -49.01 -6.60 25.52
N PRO A 25 -49.37 -5.82 24.49
CA PRO A 25 -49.47 -6.35 23.15
C PRO A 25 -48.08 -6.83 22.72
N ASP A 26 -47.95 -8.13 22.47
CA ASP A 26 -46.69 -8.73 22.05
C ASP A 26 -46.32 -8.18 20.66
N ASP A 27 -45.22 -7.45 20.59
CA ASP A 27 -44.85 -6.68 19.40
C ASP A 27 -44.25 -7.59 18.32
N HIS A 28 -45.13 -8.20 17.53
CA HIS A 28 -44.76 -9.09 16.43
C HIS A 28 -44.36 -8.33 15.13
N LEU A 29 -44.23 -7.00 15.15
CA LEU A 29 -43.91 -6.20 13.94
C LEU A 29 -42.62 -6.62 13.22
N GLY A 30 -41.63 -7.14 13.96
CA GLY A 30 -40.39 -7.66 13.41
C GLY A 30 -40.49 -9.07 12.79
N SER A 31 -41.59 -9.79 13.05
CA SER A 31 -41.82 -11.17 12.63
C SER A 31 -43.01 -11.32 11.66
N THR A 32 -43.78 -10.26 11.45
CA THR A 32 -44.89 -10.20 10.49
C THR A 32 -44.44 -9.60 9.16
N ILE A 33 -44.76 -10.31 8.07
CA ILE A 33 -44.58 -9.83 6.71
C ILE A 33 -45.93 -9.46 6.09
N ILE A 34 -45.91 -8.46 5.21
CA ILE A 34 -46.99 -8.10 4.29
C ILE A 34 -46.61 -8.63 2.92
N VAL A 35 -47.48 -9.43 2.32
CA VAL A 35 -47.31 -9.94 0.94
C VAL A 35 -48.40 -9.32 0.09
N ASP A 36 -48.03 -8.39 -0.77
CA ASP A 36 -48.89 -7.74 -1.75
C ASP A 36 -48.76 -8.42 -3.13
N GLY A 37 -49.75 -8.21 -4.01
CA GLY A 37 -49.82 -8.82 -5.34
C GLY A 37 -50.40 -10.24 -5.36
N CYS A 38 -51.22 -10.60 -4.35
CA CYS A 38 -51.98 -11.85 -4.34
C CYS A 38 -53.25 -11.74 -5.21
N PRO A 39 -53.75 -12.86 -5.78
CA PRO A 39 -54.99 -12.87 -6.55
C PRO A 39 -56.23 -12.48 -5.74
N VAL A 40 -57.10 -11.67 -6.32
CA VAL A 40 -58.44 -11.35 -5.80
C VAL A 40 -59.39 -12.49 -6.15
N VAL A 41 -59.88 -13.21 -5.14
CA VAL A 41 -60.77 -14.37 -5.31
C VAL A 41 -62.00 -14.27 -4.43
N GLY A 42 -63.14 -14.75 -4.95
CA GLY A 42 -64.37 -14.89 -4.18
C GLY A 42 -64.40 -16.14 -3.28
N PRO A 43 -65.46 -16.31 -2.48
CA PRO A 43 -65.51 -17.27 -1.37
C PRO A 43 -65.35 -18.74 -1.83
N ALA A 44 -65.80 -19.09 -3.03
CA ALA A 44 -65.68 -20.44 -3.57
C ALA A 44 -64.22 -20.89 -3.85
N LYS A 45 -63.30 -19.95 -4.08
CA LYS A 45 -61.87 -20.24 -4.39
C LYS A 45 -60.92 -19.84 -3.26
N PHE A 46 -61.45 -19.22 -2.19
CA PHE A 46 -60.67 -18.70 -1.08
C PHE A 46 -59.85 -19.77 -0.36
N GLU A 47 -60.48 -20.91 0.00
CA GLU A 47 -59.79 -21.99 0.71
C GLU A 47 -58.66 -22.62 -0.11
N LEU A 48 -58.81 -22.68 -1.44
CA LEU A 48 -57.77 -23.20 -2.33
C LEU A 48 -56.55 -22.25 -2.38
N LEU A 49 -56.80 -20.94 -2.49
CA LEU A 49 -55.75 -19.92 -2.50
C LEU A 49 -55.02 -19.87 -1.15
N LYS A 50 -55.77 -19.91 -0.05
CA LYS A 50 -55.23 -19.91 1.32
C LYS A 50 -54.28 -21.09 1.53
N LYS A 51 -54.70 -22.30 1.17
CA LYS A 51 -53.87 -23.51 1.29
C LYS A 51 -52.60 -23.41 0.45
N PHE A 52 -52.71 -22.94 -0.79
CA PHE A 52 -51.57 -22.78 -1.69
C PHE A 52 -50.54 -21.77 -1.19
N LEU A 53 -50.98 -20.60 -0.72
CA LEU A 53 -50.08 -19.55 -0.21
C LEU A 53 -49.39 -20.00 1.08
N LEU A 54 -50.12 -20.60 2.02
CA LEU A 54 -49.53 -21.13 3.25
C LEU A 54 -48.52 -22.26 2.98
N GLU A 55 -48.78 -23.14 2.01
CA GLU A 55 -47.81 -24.19 1.61
C GLU A 55 -46.53 -23.59 0.98
N LYS A 56 -46.66 -22.47 0.25
CA LYS A 56 -45.50 -21.79 -0.36
C LYS A 56 -44.65 -21.07 0.68
N PHE A 57 -45.28 -20.38 1.63
CA PHE A 57 -44.59 -19.59 2.67
C PHE A 57 -44.13 -20.43 3.88
N SER A 58 -44.72 -21.59 4.14
CA SER A 58 -44.28 -22.51 5.20
C SER A 58 -42.97 -23.24 4.88
N LYS A 59 -42.54 -23.27 3.61
CA LYS A 59 -41.23 -23.81 3.20
C LYS A 59 -40.04 -23.00 3.74
N ILE A 60 -40.27 -21.73 4.11
CA ILE A 60 -39.24 -20.81 4.58
C ILE A 60 -39.11 -20.89 6.12
N GLY A 61 -40.22 -21.11 6.82
CA GLY A 61 -40.25 -21.24 8.27
C GLY A 61 -41.64 -21.54 8.80
N PRO A 62 -41.76 -21.92 10.09
CA PRO A 62 -43.04 -22.18 10.74
C PRO A 62 -43.85 -20.88 10.85
N ILE A 63 -45.10 -20.94 10.39
CA ILE A 63 -46.07 -19.84 10.42
C ILE A 63 -46.89 -19.97 11.71
N THR A 64 -46.91 -18.90 12.51
CA THR A 64 -47.66 -18.83 13.76
C THR A 64 -49.08 -18.33 13.52
N GLU A 65 -49.21 -17.25 12.74
CA GLU A 65 -50.50 -16.64 12.40
C GLU A 65 -50.55 -16.18 10.95
N HIS A 66 -51.74 -16.19 10.38
CA HIS A 66 -51.99 -15.66 9.02
C HIS A 66 -53.33 -14.94 8.98
N TYR A 67 -53.36 -13.79 8.33
CA TYR A 67 -54.56 -12.98 8.15
C TYR A 67 -54.78 -12.64 6.67
N PHE A 68 -55.99 -12.93 6.19
CA PHE A 68 -56.42 -12.71 4.81
C PHE A 68 -57.57 -11.69 4.81
N PRO A 69 -57.29 -10.40 4.59
CA PRO A 69 -58.30 -9.36 4.50
C PRO A 69 -59.29 -9.63 3.37
N GLN A 70 -60.58 -9.57 3.69
CA GLN A 70 -61.69 -9.68 2.75
C GLN A 70 -62.48 -8.37 2.68
N ASP A 71 -63.08 -8.09 1.52
CA ASP A 71 -63.95 -6.94 1.30
C ASP A 71 -65.42 -7.23 1.65
N GLU A 72 -66.29 -6.23 1.58
CA GLU A 72 -67.72 -6.34 1.93
C GLU A 72 -68.45 -7.45 1.14
N ASP A 73 -67.96 -7.78 -0.07
CA ASP A 73 -68.46 -8.87 -0.93
C ASP A 73 -67.76 -10.24 -0.70
N ASN A 74 -67.04 -10.42 0.40
CA ASN A 74 -66.23 -11.62 0.72
C ASN A 74 -65.16 -11.97 -0.34
N GLN A 75 -64.59 -10.98 -1.01
CA GLN A 75 -63.45 -11.14 -1.93
C GLN A 75 -62.12 -10.77 -1.25
N THR A 76 -61.01 -11.44 -1.57
CA THR A 76 -59.70 -11.11 -0.99
C THR A 76 -59.17 -9.75 -1.48
N LYS A 77 -58.61 -8.93 -0.59
CA LYS A 77 -58.11 -7.58 -0.93
C LYS A 77 -56.76 -7.54 -1.66
N GLY A 78 -56.24 -8.69 -2.08
CA GLY A 78 -54.99 -8.80 -2.85
C GLY A 78 -53.69 -8.73 -2.03
N TYR A 79 -53.77 -8.60 -0.71
CA TYR A 79 -52.62 -8.68 0.19
C TYR A 79 -52.91 -9.62 1.36
N ILE A 80 -51.85 -10.15 1.99
CA ILE A 80 -51.94 -11.06 3.13
C ILE A 80 -50.89 -10.70 4.19
N PHE A 81 -51.19 -11.03 5.44
CA PHE A 81 -50.24 -10.95 6.55
C PHE A 81 -49.87 -12.34 7.01
N ILE A 82 -48.57 -12.58 7.18
CA ILE A 82 -48.02 -13.84 7.69
C ILE A 82 -47.07 -13.50 8.83
N THR A 83 -47.33 -14.06 10.01
CA THR A 83 -46.46 -13.94 11.19
C THR A 83 -45.68 -15.24 11.35
N TYR A 84 -44.34 -15.12 11.31
CA TYR A 84 -43.43 -16.23 11.58
C TYR A 84 -43.07 -16.30 13.07
N GLU A 85 -42.64 -17.48 13.52
CA GLU A 85 -42.13 -17.67 14.88
C GLU A 85 -40.87 -16.85 15.17
N THR A 86 -40.08 -16.51 14.14
CA THR A 86 -38.84 -15.72 14.29
C THR A 86 -38.73 -14.61 13.25
N GLY A 87 -38.26 -13.43 13.66
CA GLY A 87 -37.99 -12.30 12.76
C GLY A 87 -36.90 -12.56 11.71
N LYS A 88 -36.02 -13.55 11.96
CA LYS A 88 -35.05 -14.04 10.96
C LYS A 88 -35.76 -14.75 9.80
N ALA A 89 -36.77 -15.58 10.08
CA ALA A 89 -37.55 -16.24 9.04
C ALA A 89 -38.36 -15.22 8.22
N ALA A 90 -38.94 -14.21 8.87
CA ALA A 90 -39.62 -13.10 8.19
C ALA A 90 -38.68 -12.33 7.23
N SER A 91 -37.47 -11.99 7.69
CA SER A 91 -36.46 -11.32 6.86
C SER A 91 -35.97 -12.20 5.68
N GLN A 92 -35.87 -13.51 5.87
CA GLN A 92 -35.56 -14.46 4.80
C GLN A 92 -36.70 -14.59 3.80
N ALA A 93 -37.95 -14.58 4.26
CA ALA A 93 -39.13 -14.64 3.41
C ALA A 93 -39.22 -13.41 2.49
N VAL A 94 -38.93 -12.21 3.01
CA VAL A 94 -38.81 -10.99 2.19
C VAL A 94 -37.76 -11.18 1.10
N ARG A 95 -36.55 -11.63 1.44
CA ARG A 95 -35.46 -11.79 0.45
C ARG A 95 -35.74 -12.86 -0.61
N ALA A 96 -36.41 -13.95 -0.23
CA ALA A 96 -36.65 -15.09 -1.11
C ALA A 96 -37.87 -14.91 -2.02
N MET A 97 -38.90 -14.22 -1.54
CA MET A 97 -40.21 -14.17 -2.20
C MET A 97 -40.53 -12.81 -2.84
N HIS A 98 -39.81 -11.74 -2.49
CA HIS A 98 -40.01 -10.43 -3.11
C HIS A 98 -39.68 -10.47 -4.62
N ASN A 99 -40.57 -9.93 -5.45
CA ASN A 99 -40.55 -9.96 -6.92
C ASN A 99 -40.65 -11.37 -7.55
N THR A 100 -41.14 -12.37 -6.82
CA THR A 100 -41.41 -13.68 -7.44
C THR A 100 -42.78 -13.70 -8.13
N PRO A 101 -42.85 -14.10 -9.41
CA PRO A 101 -44.13 -14.22 -10.12
C PRO A 101 -44.91 -15.43 -9.60
N LEU A 102 -46.21 -15.22 -9.37
CA LEU A 102 -47.18 -16.29 -9.11
C LEU A 102 -47.78 -16.80 -10.42
N ASP A 103 -48.20 -15.87 -11.28
CA ASP A 103 -48.69 -16.12 -12.63
C ASP A 103 -48.29 -14.95 -13.56
N LYS A 104 -48.88 -14.83 -14.75
CA LYS A 104 -48.56 -13.74 -15.70
C LYS A 104 -48.97 -12.35 -15.23
N ASN A 105 -49.94 -12.24 -14.30
CA ASN A 105 -50.55 -10.99 -13.88
C ASN A 105 -50.26 -10.63 -12.41
N HIS A 106 -49.77 -11.59 -11.60
CA HIS A 106 -49.55 -11.44 -10.17
C HIS A 106 -48.08 -11.68 -9.83
N ILE A 107 -47.41 -10.65 -9.29
CA ILE A 107 -46.03 -10.70 -8.81
C ILE A 107 -46.05 -10.33 -7.34
N PHE A 108 -45.44 -11.15 -6.49
CA PHE A 108 -45.41 -10.90 -5.06
C PHE A 108 -44.50 -9.73 -4.70
N GLN A 109 -45.02 -8.81 -3.90
CA GLN A 109 -44.24 -7.76 -3.25
C GLN A 109 -44.27 -8.00 -1.75
N VAL A 110 -43.18 -8.53 -1.20
CA VAL A 110 -43.07 -8.90 0.21
C VAL A 110 -42.28 -7.84 0.96
N ASN A 111 -42.84 -7.30 2.05
CA ASN A 111 -42.20 -6.30 2.92
C ASN A 111 -42.43 -6.66 4.40
N LEU A 112 -41.59 -6.18 5.32
CA LEU A 112 -41.82 -6.30 6.76
C LEU A 112 -42.86 -5.29 7.23
N LEU A 113 -43.74 -5.68 8.14
CA LEU A 113 -44.72 -4.76 8.73
C LEU A 113 -44.03 -3.61 9.49
N GLY A 114 -42.93 -3.91 10.20
CA GLY A 114 -42.11 -2.88 10.87
C GLY A 114 -41.49 -1.85 9.94
N ASP A 115 -41.22 -2.19 8.68
CA ASP A 115 -40.72 -1.21 7.69
C ASP A 115 -41.81 -0.22 7.28
N TYR A 116 -43.07 -0.65 7.21
CA TYR A 116 -44.21 0.21 6.89
C TYR A 116 -44.44 1.25 7.99
N GLU A 117 -44.45 0.82 9.26
CA GLU A 117 -44.59 1.74 10.39
C GLU A 117 -43.41 2.72 10.47
N ARG A 118 -42.17 2.23 10.25
CA ARG A 118 -41.00 3.10 10.18
C ARG A 118 -41.13 4.16 9.08
N LEU A 119 -41.68 3.80 7.92
CA LEU A 119 -41.88 4.73 6.80
C LEU A 119 -42.97 5.77 7.07
N ILE A 120 -44.01 5.41 7.83
CA ILE A 120 -45.06 6.35 8.27
C ILE A 120 -44.54 7.29 9.36
N ASN A 121 -43.73 6.78 10.28
CA ASN A 121 -43.22 7.52 11.43
C ASN A 121 -41.94 8.32 11.13
N VAL A 122 -41.54 8.48 9.86
CA VAL A 122 -40.42 9.36 9.50
C VAL A 122 -40.84 10.81 9.73
N SER A 123 -40.11 11.53 10.59
CA SER A 123 -40.36 12.95 10.82
C SER A 123 -40.23 13.75 9.52
N THR A 124 -41.22 14.58 9.21
CA THR A 124 -41.23 15.44 8.01
C THR A 124 -40.17 16.55 8.06
N GLU A 125 -39.65 16.85 9.27
CA GLU A 125 -38.56 17.81 9.48
C GLU A 125 -37.19 17.13 9.29
N TRP A 126 -36.49 17.50 8.21
CA TRP A 126 -35.10 17.11 8.01
C TRP A 126 -34.20 17.86 9.00
N LYS A 127 -33.58 17.12 9.94
CA LYS A 127 -32.53 17.66 10.79
C LYS A 127 -31.18 17.35 10.14
N PRO A 128 -30.34 18.38 9.85
CA PRO A 128 -28.99 18.12 9.37
C PRO A 128 -28.26 17.26 10.40
N PRO A 129 -27.51 16.23 9.97
CA PRO A 129 -26.68 15.46 10.87
C PRO A 129 -25.76 16.40 11.67
N PRO A 130 -25.55 16.15 12.97
CA PRO A 130 -24.62 16.97 13.74
C PRO A 130 -23.24 16.91 13.08
N SER A 131 -22.61 18.08 12.90
CA SER A 131 -21.23 18.14 12.42
C SER A 131 -20.33 17.39 13.40
N GLN A 132 -19.45 16.52 12.89
CA GLN A 132 -18.47 15.85 13.72
C GLN A 132 -17.64 16.89 14.49
N PRO A 133 -17.40 16.68 15.80
CA PRO A 133 -16.57 17.58 16.58
C PRO A 133 -15.15 17.58 15.99
N TYR A 134 -14.55 18.76 15.88
CA TYR A 134 -13.18 18.90 15.42
C TYR A 134 -12.23 18.27 16.45
N VAL A 135 -11.44 17.29 16.00
CA VAL A 135 -10.34 16.71 16.77
C VAL A 135 -9.06 17.36 16.26
N ASP A 136 -8.37 18.08 17.14
CA ASP A 136 -7.06 18.66 16.82
C ASP A 136 -6.00 17.54 16.92
N PHE A 137 -5.49 17.11 15.77
CA PHE A 137 -4.40 16.13 15.67
C PHE A 137 -3.02 16.80 15.65
N GLY A 138 -2.96 18.09 15.96
CA GLY A 138 -1.74 18.89 15.90
C GLY A 138 -1.31 19.18 14.46
N ASN A 139 -0.06 19.61 14.31
CA ASN A 139 0.48 19.97 13.01
C ASN A 139 0.87 18.71 12.21
N LEU A 140 -0.02 18.27 11.33
CA LEU A 140 0.23 17.20 10.36
C LEU A 140 1.31 17.53 9.31
N LYS A 141 2.07 18.62 9.45
CA LYS A 141 3.21 19.04 8.61
C LYS A 141 4.43 19.49 9.42
N SER A 142 4.47 19.20 10.71
CA SER A 142 5.50 19.67 11.64
C SER A 142 6.92 19.30 11.23
N TRP A 143 7.13 18.13 10.64
CA TRP A 143 8.48 17.69 10.24
C TRP A 143 9.10 18.61 9.17
N LEU A 144 8.28 19.33 8.39
CA LEU A 144 8.77 20.33 7.44
C LEU A 144 9.32 21.59 8.13
N LEU A 145 8.95 21.83 9.38
CA LEU A 145 9.44 22.94 10.20
C LEU A 145 10.77 22.63 10.89
N ASN A 146 11.36 21.45 10.66
CA ASN A 146 12.66 21.10 11.22
C ASN A 146 13.74 22.09 10.76
N GLU A 147 14.32 22.83 11.71
CA GLU A 147 15.32 23.89 11.44
C GLU A 147 16.51 23.39 10.62
N PHE A 148 16.93 22.14 10.85
CA PHE A 148 18.08 21.52 10.19
C PHE A 148 17.73 20.85 8.86
N CYS A 149 16.47 20.97 8.40
CA CYS A 149 15.97 20.33 7.18
C CYS A 149 16.34 18.83 7.11
N ARG A 150 16.34 18.13 8.24
CA ARG A 150 16.60 16.70 8.31
C ARG A 150 15.42 15.95 7.72
N ASP A 151 15.69 14.82 7.07
CA ASP A 151 14.66 13.97 6.52
C ASP A 151 14.37 12.83 7.49
N GLN A 152 13.10 12.43 7.59
CA GLN A 152 12.70 11.30 8.44
C GLN A 152 12.68 10.01 7.64
N PHE A 153 12.91 8.90 8.31
CA PHE A 153 12.67 7.58 7.75
C PHE A 153 12.03 6.67 8.80
N VAL A 154 11.30 5.67 8.32
CA VAL A 154 10.72 4.62 9.16
C VAL A 154 11.49 3.32 8.94
N VAL A 155 11.66 2.56 10.02
CA VAL A 155 12.18 1.20 9.99
C VAL A 155 11.27 0.27 10.77
N VAL A 156 11.17 -0.96 10.26
CA VAL A 156 10.59 -2.09 10.98
C VAL A 156 11.67 -3.13 11.12
N HIS A 157 12.13 -3.40 12.34
CA HIS A 157 13.20 -4.33 12.64
C HIS A 157 12.82 -5.29 13.77
N ASP A 158 13.79 -6.07 14.21
CA ASP A 158 13.61 -7.14 15.20
C ASP A 158 12.51 -8.13 14.78
N ASN A 159 12.60 -8.59 13.54
CA ASN A 159 11.62 -9.47 12.93
C ASN A 159 10.18 -8.95 13.00
N GLY A 160 10.00 -7.63 12.95
CA GLY A 160 8.69 -6.98 12.96
C GLY A 160 8.14 -6.66 14.34
N GLU A 161 8.91 -6.87 15.40
CA GLU A 161 8.50 -6.54 16.77
C GLU A 161 8.68 -5.06 17.08
N LEU A 162 9.62 -4.37 16.44
CA LEU A 162 9.90 -2.95 16.67
C LEU A 162 9.66 -2.12 15.42
N GLY A 163 8.79 -1.11 15.55
CA GLY A 163 8.63 -0.04 14.57
C GLY A 163 9.21 1.25 15.12
N ALA A 164 10.07 1.91 14.36
CA ALA A 164 10.73 3.14 14.79
C ALA A 164 10.84 4.17 13.67
N VAL A 165 10.72 5.44 14.04
CA VAL A 165 10.89 6.61 13.17
C VAL A 165 12.11 7.40 13.63
N TYR A 166 12.98 7.75 12.70
CA TYR A 166 14.23 8.45 12.97
C TYR A 166 14.34 9.72 12.12
N TRP A 167 15.01 10.73 12.67
CA TRP A 167 15.61 11.81 11.91
C TRP A 167 16.97 11.37 11.39
N HIS A 168 17.20 11.53 10.08
CA HIS A 168 18.51 11.32 9.50
C HIS A 168 19.45 12.51 9.78
N SER A 169 20.68 12.21 10.17
CA SER A 169 21.80 13.16 10.28
C SER A 169 23.05 12.47 9.74
N ALA A 170 24.06 13.24 9.34
CA ALA A 170 25.28 12.73 8.71
C ALA A 170 26.19 11.90 9.64
N VAL A 171 25.98 11.98 10.95
CA VAL A 171 26.79 11.28 11.97
C VAL A 171 26.04 10.07 12.51
N GLU A 172 24.88 10.31 13.12
CA GLU A 172 24.03 9.26 13.69
C GLU A 172 22.56 9.69 13.60
N PRO A 173 21.63 8.74 13.40
CA PRO A 173 20.21 9.05 13.35
C PRO A 173 19.69 9.38 14.75
N SER A 174 18.74 10.31 14.84
CA SER A 174 18.10 10.66 16.11
C SER A 174 16.72 10.01 16.18
N LEU A 175 16.45 9.24 17.23
CA LEU A 175 15.15 8.60 17.41
C LEU A 175 14.06 9.65 17.65
N VAL A 176 12.94 9.51 16.94
CA VAL A 176 11.73 10.32 17.14
C VAL A 176 10.77 9.56 18.01
N GLU A 177 10.40 8.37 17.55
CA GLU A 177 9.46 7.51 18.25
C GLU A 177 9.73 6.05 17.92
N GLU A 178 9.63 5.20 18.93
CA GLU A 178 9.76 3.75 18.84
C GLU A 178 8.59 3.12 19.60
N ARG A 179 7.97 2.11 19.00
CA ARG A 179 6.85 1.39 19.61
C ARG A 179 6.99 -0.11 19.34
N GLU A 180 6.84 -0.90 20.40
CA GLU A 180 6.70 -2.34 20.29
C GLU A 180 5.38 -2.71 19.61
N ARG A 181 5.45 -3.66 18.68
CA ARG A 181 4.34 -4.19 17.88
C ARG A 181 3.47 -3.10 17.26
N TRP A 182 4.10 -2.02 16.80
CA TRP A 182 3.40 -0.93 16.11
C TRP A 182 2.73 -1.38 14.81
N THR A 183 3.31 -2.38 14.14
CA THR A 183 2.74 -3.04 12.97
C THR A 183 2.89 -4.55 13.12
N GLU A 184 2.01 -5.31 12.47
CA GLU A 184 2.14 -6.77 12.33
C GLU A 184 2.83 -7.15 11.01
N GLY A 185 3.14 -6.18 10.16
CA GLY A 185 3.94 -6.42 8.96
C GLY A 185 4.69 -5.19 8.46
N TRP A 186 4.13 -4.45 7.50
CA TRP A 186 4.79 -3.27 6.92
C TRP A 186 4.34 -1.96 7.58
N MET A 187 5.17 -0.94 7.45
CA MET A 187 4.84 0.46 7.71
C MET A 187 5.09 1.24 6.42
N ARG A 188 4.15 2.09 6.02
CA ARG A 188 4.27 2.86 4.76
C ARG A 188 3.83 4.30 4.96
N TRP A 189 4.60 5.22 4.41
CA TRP A 189 4.21 6.62 4.32
C TRP A 189 3.17 6.82 3.24
N SER A 190 2.29 7.80 3.46
CA SER A 190 1.46 8.35 2.39
C SER A 190 2.30 9.19 1.40
N PRO A 191 1.84 9.41 0.17
CA PRO A 191 2.61 10.05 -0.90
C PRO A 191 3.21 11.42 -0.59
N GLN A 192 2.56 12.23 0.26
CA GLN A 192 3.05 13.54 0.70
C GLN A 192 3.73 13.50 2.07
N GLY A 193 3.79 12.31 2.70
CA GLY A 193 4.38 12.10 4.02
C GLY A 193 3.51 12.60 5.18
N THR A 194 2.26 13.00 4.95
CA THR A 194 1.33 13.46 6.02
C THR A 194 1.02 12.35 7.01
N TYR A 195 0.82 11.15 6.49
CA TYR A 195 0.33 10.00 7.23
C TYR A 195 1.32 8.84 7.21
N LEU A 196 1.36 8.09 8.31
CA LEU A 196 2.03 6.81 8.41
C LEU A 196 0.98 5.72 8.55
N ALA A 197 0.98 4.73 7.67
CA ALA A 197 0.06 3.61 7.70
C ALA A 197 0.73 2.35 8.27
N THR A 198 0.06 1.69 9.20
CA THR A 198 0.48 0.40 9.78
C THR A 198 -0.51 -0.69 9.46
N MET A 199 0.00 -1.89 9.20
CA MET A 199 -0.81 -3.06 8.87
C MET A 199 -1.08 -3.88 10.13
N HIS A 200 -2.35 -4.24 10.33
CA HIS A 200 -2.81 -5.15 11.37
C HIS A 200 -3.75 -6.19 10.75
N THR A 201 -3.86 -7.36 11.40
CA THR A 201 -4.79 -8.44 11.01
C THR A 201 -6.23 -7.98 10.87
N GLN A 202 -6.67 -7.04 11.72
CA GLN A 202 -8.03 -6.48 11.69
C GLN A 202 -8.23 -5.36 10.66
N GLY A 203 -7.15 -4.81 10.09
CA GLY A 203 -7.22 -3.67 9.18
C GLY A 203 -5.99 -2.76 9.22
N VAL A 204 -6.16 -1.55 8.69
CA VAL A 204 -5.09 -0.55 8.58
C VAL A 204 -5.34 0.55 9.58
N ILE A 205 -4.29 1.03 10.23
CA ILE A 205 -4.35 2.22 11.09
C ILE A 205 -3.49 3.31 10.46
N ILE A 206 -4.00 4.53 10.46
CA ILE A 206 -3.28 5.71 10.01
C ILE A 206 -2.92 6.59 11.22
N TRP A 207 -1.67 6.99 11.25
CA TRP A 207 -1.06 7.82 12.28
C TRP A 207 -0.57 9.15 11.67
N GLY A 208 -0.56 10.20 12.47
CA GLY A 208 0.02 11.48 12.07
C GLY A 208 0.19 12.44 13.25
N GLY A 209 0.65 13.65 12.96
CA GLY A 209 1.12 14.60 13.98
C GLY A 209 2.53 14.28 14.48
N ASP A 210 3.00 15.07 15.44
CA ASP A 210 4.39 15.07 15.93
C ASP A 210 4.70 13.80 16.74
N GLU A 211 3.71 13.32 17.49
CA GLU A 211 3.77 12.13 18.35
C GLU A 211 3.11 10.89 17.69
N PHE A 212 2.87 10.93 16.38
CA PHE A 212 2.17 9.89 15.63
C PHE A 212 0.92 9.37 16.37
N GLN A 213 -0.01 10.28 16.65
CA GLN A 213 -1.28 9.94 17.24
C GLN A 213 -2.18 9.24 16.21
N ARG A 214 -3.09 8.41 16.69
CA ARG A 214 -4.00 7.65 15.84
C ARG A 214 -5.06 8.58 15.24
N ILE A 215 -5.07 8.73 13.92
CA ILE A 215 -6.02 9.58 13.19
C ILE A 215 -7.24 8.76 12.75
N GLY A 216 -7.00 7.58 12.18
CA GLY A 216 -8.05 6.80 11.55
C GLY A 216 -7.79 5.30 11.61
N ARG A 217 -8.87 4.52 11.62
CA ARG A 217 -8.84 3.06 11.55
C ARG A 217 -9.74 2.60 10.41
N PHE A 218 -9.20 1.74 9.56
CA PHE A 218 -9.85 1.21 8.37
C PHE A 218 -9.99 -0.30 8.54
N THR A 219 -11.18 -0.74 8.90
CA THR A 219 -11.46 -2.16 9.21
C THR A 219 -11.55 -2.96 7.92
N HIS A 220 -10.45 -3.64 7.58
CA HIS A 220 -10.35 -4.55 6.44
C HIS A 220 -9.52 -5.78 6.85
N PRO A 221 -10.18 -6.85 7.34
CA PRO A 221 -9.46 -8.03 7.82
C PRO A 221 -8.57 -8.65 6.75
N GLY A 222 -7.39 -9.10 7.14
CA GLY A 222 -6.46 -9.81 6.23
C GLY A 222 -5.85 -8.93 5.12
N VAL A 223 -5.88 -7.60 5.27
CA VAL A 223 -5.24 -6.68 4.34
C VAL A 223 -3.76 -7.03 4.14
N LYS A 224 -3.31 -7.00 2.88
CA LYS A 224 -1.91 -7.26 2.52
C LYS A 224 -1.25 -6.05 1.87
N LEU A 225 -2.02 -5.26 1.13
CA LEU A 225 -1.50 -4.12 0.38
C LEU A 225 -2.41 -2.92 0.57
N ILE A 226 -1.80 -1.74 0.56
CA ILE A 226 -2.49 -0.47 0.45
C ILE A 226 -1.86 0.38 -0.63
N GLU A 227 -2.66 1.28 -1.19
CA GLU A 227 -2.23 2.30 -2.11
C GLU A 227 -3.00 3.59 -1.83
N PHE A 228 -2.29 4.68 -1.57
CA PHE A 228 -2.90 5.99 -1.40
C PHE A 228 -3.08 6.67 -2.75
N SER A 229 -4.10 7.52 -2.84
CA SER A 229 -4.21 8.46 -3.95
C SER A 229 -3.12 9.54 -3.85
N PRO A 230 -2.63 10.09 -4.98
CA PRO A 230 -1.56 11.09 -5.02
C PRO A 230 -1.74 12.30 -4.08
N MET A 231 -2.99 12.78 -3.90
CA MET A 231 -3.32 13.91 -3.00
C MET A 231 -3.80 13.46 -1.61
N GLU A 232 -3.63 12.18 -1.25
CA GLU A 232 -3.94 11.60 0.06
C GLU A 232 -5.42 11.68 0.48
N GLN A 233 -6.33 11.91 -0.47
CA GLN A 233 -7.78 11.97 -0.18
C GLN A 233 -8.39 10.58 -0.01
N PHE A 234 -7.87 9.60 -0.74
CA PHE A 234 -8.40 8.24 -0.78
C PHE A 234 -7.30 7.21 -0.54
N MET A 235 -7.71 6.04 -0.07
CA MET A 235 -6.84 4.88 0.10
C MET A 235 -7.55 3.64 -0.43
N ILE A 236 -6.83 2.86 -1.23
CA ILE A 236 -7.23 1.53 -1.65
C ILE A 236 -6.57 0.54 -0.71
N SER A 237 -7.33 -0.44 -0.24
CA SER A 237 -6.80 -1.57 0.52
C SER A 237 -7.21 -2.86 -0.16
N LEU A 238 -6.30 -3.84 -0.19
CA LEU A 238 -6.49 -5.12 -0.84
C LEU A 238 -6.27 -6.24 0.18
N SER A 239 -7.26 -7.13 0.30
CA SER A 239 -7.17 -8.38 1.06
C SER A 239 -7.46 -9.57 0.12
N PRO A 240 -6.76 -10.71 0.27
CA PRO A 240 -7.21 -11.96 -0.33
C PRO A 240 -8.62 -12.29 0.17
N SER A 241 -9.53 -12.64 -0.74
CA SER A 241 -10.94 -12.82 -0.37
C SER A 241 -11.09 -14.03 0.56
N ALA A 242 -11.79 -13.85 1.68
CA ALA A 242 -11.88 -14.86 2.74
C ALA A 242 -12.56 -16.18 2.29
N SER A 243 -13.43 -16.11 1.28
CA SER A 243 -14.11 -17.29 0.72
C SER A 243 -13.28 -18.02 -0.34
N ASN A 244 -12.04 -17.59 -0.62
CA ASN A 244 -11.20 -18.04 -1.74
C ASN A 244 -12.00 -18.27 -3.04
N PRO A 245 -12.85 -17.31 -3.49
CA PRO A 245 -13.51 -17.48 -4.76
C PRO A 245 -12.44 -17.44 -5.86
N VAL A 246 -12.61 -18.30 -6.86
CA VAL A 246 -11.84 -18.27 -8.10
C VAL A 246 -12.69 -17.64 -9.20
N ASP A 247 -12.06 -16.95 -10.14
CA ASP A 247 -12.78 -16.53 -11.35
C ASP A 247 -13.00 -17.69 -12.34
N GLU A 248 -13.61 -17.39 -13.49
CA GLU A 248 -13.84 -18.33 -14.59
C GLU A 248 -12.54 -18.97 -15.14
N MET A 249 -11.37 -18.40 -14.82
CA MET A 249 -10.04 -18.89 -15.20
C MET A 249 -9.28 -19.54 -14.03
N ASP A 250 -9.98 -19.88 -12.94
CA ASP A 250 -9.44 -20.50 -11.73
C ASP A 250 -8.41 -19.61 -10.96
N ARG A 251 -8.48 -18.28 -11.14
CA ARG A 251 -7.56 -17.32 -10.48
C ARG A 251 -8.14 -16.84 -9.15
N PRO A 252 -7.31 -16.74 -8.09
CA PRO A 252 -7.79 -16.33 -6.77
C PRO A 252 -8.25 -14.87 -6.76
N MET A 253 -9.39 -14.61 -6.13
CA MET A 253 -9.95 -13.28 -5.93
C MET A 253 -9.42 -12.58 -4.68
N ALA A 254 -9.35 -11.26 -4.75
CA ALA A 254 -9.11 -10.33 -3.66
C ALA A 254 -10.24 -9.31 -3.58
N ASP A 255 -10.58 -8.95 -2.34
CA ASP A 255 -11.50 -7.88 -2.03
C ASP A 255 -10.73 -6.56 -1.89
N VAL A 256 -11.20 -5.56 -2.61
CA VAL A 256 -10.59 -4.25 -2.73
C VAL A 256 -11.58 -3.21 -2.25
N ILE A 257 -11.21 -2.50 -1.20
CA ILE A 257 -12.03 -1.46 -0.58
C ILE A 257 -11.39 -0.10 -0.79
N PHE A 258 -12.19 0.84 -1.28
CA PHE A 258 -11.88 2.25 -1.40
C PHE A 258 -12.33 2.99 -0.15
N TRP A 259 -11.41 3.67 0.50
CA TRP A 259 -11.62 4.43 1.72
C TRP A 259 -11.45 5.92 1.45
N ASP A 260 -12.31 6.71 2.07
CA ASP A 260 -12.13 8.15 2.24
C ASP A 260 -11.26 8.36 3.48
N VAL A 261 -10.03 8.88 3.29
CA VAL A 261 -9.02 8.96 4.36
C VAL A 261 -9.44 9.97 5.42
N LEU A 262 -9.98 11.12 5.00
CA LEU A 262 -10.39 12.19 5.90
C LEU A 262 -11.62 11.79 6.73
N ARG A 263 -12.58 11.10 6.10
CA ARG A 263 -13.82 10.70 6.78
C ARG A 263 -13.75 9.32 7.45
N CYS A 264 -12.71 8.54 7.18
CA CYS A 264 -12.55 7.16 7.64
C CYS A 264 -13.73 6.24 7.29
N VAL A 265 -14.34 6.43 6.11
CA VAL A 265 -15.49 5.63 5.65
C VAL A 265 -15.18 4.86 4.37
N SER A 266 -15.74 3.66 4.22
CA SER A 266 -15.70 2.93 2.96
C SER A 266 -16.64 3.59 1.95
N ARG A 267 -16.18 3.70 0.72
CA ARG A 267 -16.93 4.32 -0.39
C ARG A 267 -17.41 3.29 -1.38
N ARG A 268 -16.54 2.35 -1.73
CA ARG A 268 -16.84 1.32 -2.73
C ARG A 268 -15.98 0.10 -2.52
N GLU A 269 -16.55 -1.05 -2.85
CA GLU A 269 -15.91 -2.36 -2.77
C GLU A 269 -15.93 -3.02 -4.15
N PHE A 270 -14.86 -3.75 -4.45
CA PHE A 270 -14.71 -4.51 -5.68
C PHE A 270 -14.04 -5.85 -5.36
N SER A 271 -14.45 -6.92 -6.02
CA SER A 271 -13.68 -8.19 -6.04
C SER A 271 -12.95 -8.32 -7.37
N ILE A 272 -11.65 -8.63 -7.31
CA ILE A 272 -10.76 -8.67 -8.48
C ILE A 272 -9.76 -9.84 -8.39
N PRO A 273 -9.21 -10.36 -9.51
CA PRO A 273 -8.09 -11.29 -9.45
C PRO A 273 -6.86 -10.68 -8.78
N ILE A 274 -6.23 -11.41 -7.85
CA ILE A 274 -5.05 -10.94 -7.08
C ILE A 274 -3.90 -10.54 -8.02
N GLU A 275 -3.68 -11.33 -9.07
CA GLU A 275 -2.60 -11.13 -10.06
C GLU A 275 -2.76 -9.84 -10.87
N SER A 276 -3.95 -9.21 -10.85
CA SER A 276 -4.21 -7.97 -11.59
C SER A 276 -3.81 -6.71 -10.82
N HIS A 277 -3.20 -6.81 -9.64
CA HIS A 277 -2.76 -5.67 -8.84
C HIS A 277 -1.39 -5.11 -9.32
N PRO A 278 -1.21 -3.78 -9.42
CA PRO A 278 -2.18 -2.71 -9.20
C PRO A 278 -3.17 -2.58 -10.37
N MET A 279 -4.45 -2.83 -10.09
CA MET A 279 -5.50 -2.79 -11.10
C MET A 279 -6.04 -1.36 -11.27
N PHE A 280 -6.06 -0.59 -10.19
CA PHE A 280 -6.61 0.74 -10.15
C PHE A 280 -5.47 1.76 -10.14
N LYS A 281 -5.45 2.64 -11.14
CA LYS A 281 -4.47 3.74 -11.24
C LYS A 281 -5.21 5.07 -11.09
N TRP A 282 -4.70 5.94 -10.22
CA TRP A 282 -5.27 7.27 -9.92
C TRP A 282 -4.83 8.32 -10.95
N SER A 283 -5.70 9.32 -11.20
CA SER A 283 -5.28 10.56 -11.85
C SER A 283 -4.47 11.42 -10.88
N TYR A 284 -3.66 12.34 -11.41
CA TYR A 284 -2.74 13.16 -10.60
C TYR A 284 -3.41 14.00 -9.51
N ASN A 285 -4.69 14.34 -9.68
CA ASN A 285 -5.46 15.22 -8.82
C ASN A 285 -6.56 14.50 -8.01
N ASP A 286 -6.54 13.17 -7.98
CA ASP A 286 -7.56 12.35 -7.30
C ASP A 286 -9.01 12.56 -7.80
N ALA A 287 -9.21 13.17 -8.99
CA ALA A 287 -10.55 13.35 -9.55
C ALA A 287 -11.10 12.06 -10.20
N TYR A 288 -10.20 11.22 -10.71
CA TYR A 288 -10.54 9.99 -11.40
C TYR A 288 -9.65 8.83 -10.97
N PHE A 289 -10.18 7.63 -11.09
CA PHE A 289 -9.40 6.40 -11.05
C PHE A 289 -9.85 5.48 -12.17
N ALA A 290 -8.93 4.69 -12.72
CA ALA A 290 -9.24 3.79 -13.83
C ALA A 290 -8.72 2.39 -13.59
N CYS A 291 -9.39 1.40 -14.17
CA CYS A 291 -8.93 0.02 -14.20
C CYS A 291 -9.07 -0.60 -15.59
N LEU A 292 -8.20 -1.56 -15.91
CA LEU A 292 -8.31 -2.38 -17.11
C LEU A 292 -9.18 -3.60 -16.82
N ARG A 293 -10.29 -3.78 -17.55
CA ARG A 293 -11.19 -4.94 -17.46
C ARG A 293 -11.55 -5.40 -18.87
N ASP A 294 -11.32 -6.68 -19.16
CA ASP A 294 -11.67 -7.31 -20.45
C ASP A 294 -11.12 -6.55 -21.68
N GLY A 295 -9.90 -6.00 -21.55
CA GLY A 295 -9.29 -5.20 -22.61
C GLY A 295 -9.92 -3.81 -22.81
N CYS A 296 -10.77 -3.35 -21.89
CA CYS A 296 -11.32 -2.00 -21.88
C CYS A 296 -10.88 -1.25 -20.62
N VAL A 297 -10.57 0.05 -20.76
CA VAL A 297 -10.31 0.90 -19.60
C VAL A 297 -11.63 1.45 -19.09
N VAL A 298 -11.93 1.19 -17.82
CA VAL A 298 -13.11 1.72 -17.13
C VAL A 298 -12.66 2.83 -16.19
N ILE A 299 -13.14 4.04 -16.44
CA ILE A 299 -12.81 5.24 -15.67
C ILE A 299 -13.96 5.54 -14.72
N TYR A 300 -13.64 5.79 -13.45
CA TYR A 300 -14.56 6.15 -12.40
C TYR A 300 -14.28 7.58 -11.93
N GLU A 301 -15.35 8.29 -11.60
CA GLU A 301 -15.29 9.61 -10.98
C GLU A 301 -15.28 9.48 -9.46
N THR A 302 -14.40 10.20 -8.76
CA THR A 302 -14.25 10.07 -7.30
C THR A 302 -15.33 10.78 -6.50
N SER A 303 -16.03 11.74 -7.09
CA SER A 303 -17.16 12.43 -6.44
C SER A 303 -18.34 11.48 -6.20
N THR A 304 -18.63 10.61 -7.16
CA THR A 304 -19.79 9.70 -7.15
C THR A 304 -19.39 8.24 -7.00
N PHE A 305 -18.10 7.91 -7.18
CA PHE A 305 -17.59 6.55 -7.34
C PHE A 305 -18.35 5.77 -8.43
N ARG A 306 -18.87 6.42 -9.47
CA ARG A 306 -19.56 5.79 -10.61
C ARG A 306 -18.71 5.84 -11.87
N ILE A 307 -19.05 5.01 -12.85
CA ILE A 307 -18.38 5.01 -14.16
C ILE A 307 -18.66 6.34 -14.85
N LEU A 308 -17.60 7.04 -15.26
CA LEU A 308 -17.68 8.30 -16.00
C LEU A 308 -18.54 8.08 -17.25
N ASP A 309 -19.58 8.90 -17.44
CA ASP A 309 -20.55 8.82 -18.55
C ASP A 309 -21.19 7.45 -18.82
N LYS A 310 -21.06 6.48 -17.90
CA LYS A 310 -21.41 5.06 -18.09
C LYS A 310 -20.75 4.41 -19.34
N LYS A 311 -19.65 4.98 -19.85
CA LYS A 311 -18.95 4.51 -21.06
C LYS A 311 -17.56 3.97 -20.73
N ARG A 312 -17.21 2.84 -21.33
CA ARG A 312 -15.85 2.26 -21.30
C ARG A 312 -14.99 2.83 -22.43
N LEU A 313 -13.67 2.85 -22.25
CA LEU A 313 -12.72 3.36 -23.24
C LEU A 313 -11.98 2.23 -23.95
N GLY A 314 -11.97 2.30 -25.29
CA GLY A 314 -11.24 1.39 -26.17
C GLY A 314 -11.74 -0.07 -26.17
N GLY A 315 -10.94 -0.94 -26.79
CA GLY A 315 -11.15 -2.39 -26.84
C GLY A 315 -9.83 -3.08 -27.18
N ASN A 316 -9.58 -4.22 -26.54
CA ASN A 316 -8.31 -4.96 -26.60
C ASN A 316 -7.07 -4.16 -26.13
N ILE A 317 -7.23 -3.25 -25.16
CA ILE A 317 -6.13 -2.52 -24.53
C ILE A 317 -5.30 -3.50 -23.68
N ARG A 318 -3.97 -3.38 -23.79
CA ARG A 318 -3.02 -4.22 -23.04
C ARG A 318 -2.52 -3.56 -21.76
N ASP A 319 -2.18 -2.27 -21.82
CA ASP A 319 -1.81 -1.47 -20.65
C ASP A 319 -2.19 -0.01 -20.87
N PHE A 320 -2.32 0.72 -19.76
CA PHE A 320 -2.61 2.15 -19.73
C PHE A 320 -1.88 2.83 -18.56
N SER A 321 -1.64 4.13 -18.67
CA SER A 321 -0.97 4.91 -17.63
C SER A 321 -1.45 6.36 -17.65
N TRP A 322 -1.66 6.94 -16.47
CA TRP A 322 -2.04 8.35 -16.32
C TRP A 322 -0.83 9.26 -16.41
N SER A 323 -1.01 10.43 -17.03
CA SER A 323 -0.05 11.52 -16.91
C SER A 323 0.01 12.00 -15.46
N PRO A 324 1.21 12.22 -14.90
CA PRO A 324 1.38 12.67 -13.52
C PRO A 324 1.11 14.16 -13.30
N ALA A 325 0.85 14.93 -14.37
CA ALA A 325 0.61 16.38 -14.27
C ALA A 325 -0.73 16.84 -14.84
N GLU A 326 -1.35 16.04 -15.72
CA GLU A 326 -2.58 16.41 -16.43
C GLU A 326 -3.54 15.23 -16.47
N ASN A 327 -4.83 15.49 -16.70
CA ASN A 327 -5.84 14.44 -16.85
C ASN A 327 -5.78 13.83 -18.27
N ILE A 328 -4.60 13.37 -18.67
CA ILE A 328 -4.34 12.68 -19.93
C ILE A 328 -4.04 11.22 -19.60
N LEU A 329 -4.68 10.32 -20.34
CA LEU A 329 -4.48 8.89 -20.27
C LEU A 329 -3.71 8.42 -21.51
N ALA A 330 -2.60 7.72 -21.33
CA ALA A 330 -1.96 6.96 -22.38
C ALA A 330 -2.41 5.50 -22.31
N TYR A 331 -2.77 4.90 -23.44
CA TYR A 331 -2.96 3.45 -23.54
C TYR A 331 -2.44 2.93 -24.86
N TRP A 332 -2.22 1.63 -24.92
CA TRP A 332 -1.83 0.98 -26.17
C TRP A 332 -2.68 -0.26 -26.47
N VAL A 333 -2.89 -0.47 -27.77
CA VAL A 333 -3.63 -1.59 -28.34
C VAL A 333 -2.66 -2.39 -29.21
N PRO A 334 -2.56 -3.72 -29.05
CA PRO A 334 -1.69 -4.57 -29.81
C PRO A 334 -2.19 -4.73 -31.25
N GLU A 335 -1.28 -5.20 -32.11
CA GLU A 335 -1.61 -5.52 -33.50
C GLU A 335 -2.63 -6.65 -33.56
N SER A 336 -3.63 -6.48 -34.42
CA SER A 336 -4.66 -7.48 -34.76
C SER A 336 -4.68 -7.66 -36.27
N ASP A 337 -5.31 -8.73 -36.78
CA ASP A 337 -5.17 -9.15 -38.21
C ASP A 337 -5.41 -8.02 -39.23
N ASN A 338 -6.28 -7.05 -38.92
CA ASN A 338 -6.63 -5.93 -39.79
C ASN A 338 -6.20 -4.54 -39.26
N THR A 339 -5.58 -4.44 -38.08
CA THR A 339 -5.26 -3.14 -37.47
C THR A 339 -3.86 -3.14 -36.85
N PRO A 340 -3.00 -2.14 -37.17
CA PRO A 340 -1.68 -2.04 -36.57
C PRO A 340 -1.77 -1.79 -35.05
N ALA A 341 -0.67 -2.07 -34.35
CA ALA A 341 -0.55 -1.65 -32.97
C ALA A 341 -0.62 -0.12 -32.90
N ARG A 342 -1.24 0.43 -31.85
CA ARG A 342 -1.32 1.88 -31.69
C ARG A 342 -1.18 2.30 -30.24
N VAL A 343 -0.52 3.44 -30.05
CA VAL A 343 -0.47 4.16 -28.77
C VAL A 343 -1.33 5.41 -28.92
N VAL A 344 -2.22 5.62 -27.95
CA VAL A 344 -3.20 6.70 -27.99
C VAL A 344 -3.09 7.52 -26.70
N LEU A 345 -3.07 8.84 -26.86
CA LEU A 345 -3.21 9.81 -25.79
C LEU A 345 -4.64 10.36 -25.81
N VAL A 346 -5.35 10.28 -24.67
CA VAL A 346 -6.74 10.72 -24.54
C VAL A 346 -6.88 11.70 -23.39
N ALA A 347 -7.53 12.83 -23.63
CA ALA A 347 -7.89 13.78 -22.58
C ALA A 347 -9.16 13.32 -21.84
N ILE A 348 -9.16 13.42 -20.50
CA ILE A 348 -10.30 13.11 -19.63
C ILE A 348 -10.71 14.41 -18.90
N PRO A 349 -12.02 14.76 -18.86
CA PRO A 349 -13.19 13.94 -19.18
C PRO A 349 -13.68 13.99 -20.65
N SER A 350 -13.10 14.82 -21.52
CA SER A 350 -13.62 15.01 -22.89
C SER A 350 -13.59 13.75 -23.76
N ARG A 351 -12.74 12.77 -23.42
CA ARG A 351 -12.46 11.52 -24.17
C ARG A 351 -11.99 11.79 -25.61
N GLN A 352 -11.44 12.97 -25.86
CA GLN A 352 -10.88 13.32 -27.15
C GLN A 352 -9.48 12.70 -27.30
N GLU A 353 -9.26 11.97 -28.39
CA GLU A 353 -7.93 11.50 -28.77
C GLU A 353 -7.07 12.72 -29.19
N LEU A 354 -5.99 12.95 -28.44
CA LEU A 354 -5.06 14.06 -28.63
C LEU A 354 -3.97 13.71 -29.64
N CYS A 355 -3.44 12.49 -29.55
CA CYS A 355 -2.40 11.99 -30.42
C CYS A 355 -2.52 10.47 -30.53
N THR A 356 -2.36 9.95 -31.74
CA THR A 356 -2.38 8.52 -32.03
C THR A 356 -1.18 8.19 -32.90
N LYS A 357 -0.36 7.23 -32.43
CA LYS A 357 0.80 6.73 -33.14
C LYS A 357 0.61 5.26 -33.50
N ASN A 358 0.64 4.95 -34.79
CA ASN A 358 0.58 3.58 -35.28
C ASN A 358 1.98 2.97 -35.38
N LEU A 359 2.10 1.71 -34.96
CA LEU A 359 3.31 0.92 -34.85
C LEU A 359 3.09 -0.45 -35.48
N PHE A 360 4.16 -1.02 -36.03
CA PHE A 360 4.13 -2.30 -36.75
C PHE A 360 5.17 -3.25 -36.17
N SER A 361 4.87 -4.55 -36.18
CA SER A 361 5.79 -5.59 -35.72
C SER A 361 6.19 -5.40 -34.24
N VAL A 362 5.18 -5.15 -33.41
CA VAL A 362 5.34 -4.88 -31.98
C VAL A 362 5.11 -6.15 -31.18
N ALA A 363 6.07 -6.50 -30.32
CA ALA A 363 5.92 -7.55 -29.32
C ALA A 363 5.29 -7.00 -28.03
N GLU A 364 5.85 -5.91 -27.52
CA GLU A 364 5.46 -5.32 -26.24
C GLU A 364 5.71 -3.81 -26.24
N ILE A 365 4.91 -3.07 -25.47
CA ILE A 365 5.09 -1.63 -25.24
C ILE A 365 5.06 -1.36 -23.74
N CYS A 366 6.09 -0.68 -23.24
CA CYS A 366 6.12 -0.12 -21.90
C CYS A 366 5.98 1.40 -21.97
N LEU A 367 5.02 1.95 -21.23
CA LEU A 367 4.75 3.39 -21.15
C LEU A 367 5.39 3.96 -19.88
N THR A 368 6.33 4.90 -20.04
CA THR A 368 7.05 5.51 -18.92
C THR A 368 6.96 7.04 -18.99
N TRP A 369 6.14 7.62 -18.11
CA TRP A 369 5.98 9.07 -17.99
C TRP A 369 7.17 9.73 -17.30
N HIS A 370 7.51 10.93 -17.75
CA HIS A 370 8.33 11.87 -17.00
C HIS A 370 7.57 12.33 -15.75
N GLU A 371 8.25 12.53 -14.62
CA GLU A 371 7.62 12.85 -13.33
C GLU A 371 6.76 14.12 -13.37
N GLN A 372 7.18 15.12 -14.16
CA GLN A 372 6.43 16.37 -14.37
C GLN A 372 5.41 16.31 -15.53
N GLY A 373 5.25 15.15 -16.16
CA GLY A 373 4.34 14.93 -17.30
C GLY A 373 4.79 15.60 -18.61
N ASP A 374 6.01 16.14 -18.67
CA ASP A 374 6.53 16.86 -19.85
C ASP A 374 6.82 15.93 -21.04
N PHE A 375 7.18 14.68 -20.76
CA PHE A 375 7.53 13.67 -21.76
C PHE A 375 6.87 12.32 -21.44
N LEU A 376 6.60 11.55 -22.49
CA LEU A 376 6.25 10.13 -22.40
C LEU A 376 7.25 9.32 -23.22
N ALA A 377 7.97 8.41 -22.57
CA ALA A 377 8.76 7.40 -23.27
C ALA A 377 7.88 6.18 -23.56
N VAL A 378 7.75 5.86 -24.85
CA VAL A 378 7.13 4.63 -25.33
C VAL A 378 8.27 3.68 -25.71
N GLN A 379 8.52 2.69 -24.86
CA GLN A 379 9.55 1.67 -25.10
C GLN A 379 8.91 0.55 -25.92
N VAL A 380 9.22 0.51 -27.22
CA VAL A 380 8.63 -0.43 -28.17
C VAL A 380 9.62 -1.57 -28.39
N LEU A 381 9.28 -2.75 -27.87
CA LEU A 381 10.00 -3.97 -28.22
C LEU A 381 9.48 -4.47 -29.57
N ARG A 382 10.29 -4.31 -30.61
CA ARG A 382 9.95 -4.77 -31.96
C ARG A 382 10.45 -6.18 -32.18
N CYS A 383 9.78 -6.93 -33.05
CA CYS A 383 10.17 -8.29 -33.42
C CYS A 383 10.23 -8.46 -34.95
N ALA A 384 11.20 -9.24 -35.45
CA ALA A 384 11.30 -9.53 -36.87
C ALA A 384 10.34 -10.64 -37.32
N LYS A 385 10.13 -11.66 -36.47
CA LYS A 385 9.20 -12.77 -36.75
C LYS A 385 8.46 -13.19 -35.48
N LYS A 386 7.17 -13.50 -35.66
CA LYS A 386 6.32 -14.16 -34.66
C LYS A 386 6.34 -15.67 -34.95
N LYS A 387 6.84 -16.49 -34.02
CA LYS A 387 6.74 -17.96 -34.10
C LYS A 387 5.80 -18.45 -33.00
N LEU A 388 4.92 -19.39 -33.32
CA LEU A 388 4.25 -20.16 -32.27
C LEU A 388 5.20 -21.27 -31.83
N ASP A 389 5.45 -21.36 -30.53
CA ASP A 389 6.14 -22.51 -29.94
C ASP A 389 5.20 -23.72 -29.86
N ASN A 390 5.75 -24.91 -29.60
CA ASN A 390 5.02 -26.18 -29.51
C ASN A 390 3.91 -26.16 -28.44
N GLU A 391 4.00 -25.25 -27.47
CA GLU A 391 3.00 -25.02 -26.40
C GLU A 391 1.96 -23.94 -26.75
N LYS A 392 1.84 -23.54 -28.02
CA LYS A 392 0.99 -22.43 -28.50
C LYS A 392 1.35 -21.05 -27.92
N GLN A 393 2.48 -20.92 -27.23
CA GLN A 393 2.99 -19.62 -26.78
C GLN A 393 3.66 -18.87 -27.93
N VAL A 394 3.43 -17.56 -27.99
CA VAL A 394 4.03 -16.71 -29.01
C VAL A 394 5.47 -16.38 -28.61
N LYS A 395 6.43 -16.87 -29.40
CA LYS A 395 7.85 -16.54 -29.28
C LYS A 395 8.26 -15.53 -30.33
N TYR A 396 8.79 -14.40 -29.89
CA TYR A 396 9.29 -13.34 -30.75
C TYR A 396 10.77 -13.58 -31.07
N VAL A 397 11.13 -13.50 -32.35
CA VAL A 397 12.51 -13.75 -32.83
C VAL A 397 13.09 -12.47 -33.44
N GLY A 398 14.35 -12.18 -33.12
CA GLY A 398 15.07 -11.00 -33.62
C GLY A 398 14.53 -9.71 -33.03
N THR A 399 14.40 -9.67 -31.70
CA THR A 399 13.85 -8.51 -30.99
C THR A 399 14.88 -7.40 -30.83
N TYR A 400 14.45 -6.15 -31.03
CA TYR A 400 15.25 -4.95 -30.76
C TYR A 400 14.35 -3.85 -30.22
N MET A 401 14.93 -2.87 -29.52
CA MET A 401 14.17 -1.85 -28.81
C MET A 401 14.23 -0.51 -29.53
N ASN A 402 13.07 0.10 -29.73
CA ASN A 402 12.94 1.48 -30.18
C ASN A 402 12.33 2.32 -29.06
N LEU A 403 12.89 3.49 -28.82
CA LEU A 403 12.30 4.49 -27.95
C LEU A 403 11.58 5.54 -28.79
N GLU A 404 10.29 5.73 -28.53
CA GLU A 404 9.53 6.84 -29.08
C GLU A 404 9.20 7.82 -27.97
N ILE A 405 9.80 9.02 -28.01
CA ILE A 405 9.63 10.05 -26.99
C ILE A 405 8.59 11.05 -27.46
N VAL A 406 7.46 11.11 -26.77
CA VAL A 406 6.39 12.09 -27.04
C VAL A 406 6.62 13.32 -26.20
N ARG A 407 6.61 14.50 -26.82
CA ARG A 407 6.77 15.80 -26.14
C ARG A 407 5.40 16.39 -25.83
N MET A 408 5.05 16.47 -24.55
CA MET A 408 3.70 16.86 -24.11
C MET A 408 3.45 18.36 -24.14
N ARG A 409 4.52 19.17 -24.01
CA ARG A 409 4.43 20.65 -23.94
C ARG A 409 4.48 21.34 -25.30
N GLU A 410 4.73 20.59 -26.37
CA GLU A 410 4.83 21.11 -27.73
C GLU A 410 3.50 20.88 -28.49
N LYS A 411 3.14 21.80 -29.39
CA LYS A 411 1.88 21.70 -30.15
C LYS A 411 1.88 20.41 -31.00
N LEU A 412 0.74 19.73 -31.04
CA LEU A 412 0.52 18.48 -31.79
C LEU A 412 1.32 17.27 -31.29
N TYR A 413 1.95 17.34 -30.10
CA TYR A 413 2.62 16.20 -29.45
C TYR A 413 3.65 15.51 -30.37
N PRO A 414 4.71 16.22 -30.82
CA PRO A 414 5.71 15.64 -31.70
C PRO A 414 6.39 14.43 -31.04
N VAL A 415 6.75 13.45 -31.86
CA VAL A 415 7.31 12.17 -31.43
C VAL A 415 8.70 11.99 -32.02
N ASP A 416 9.70 12.00 -31.15
CA ASP A 416 11.10 11.73 -31.52
C ASP A 416 11.36 10.23 -31.49
N GLN A 417 11.97 9.69 -32.55
CA GLN A 417 12.27 8.27 -32.67
C GLN A 417 13.76 8.02 -32.45
N LEU A 418 14.10 7.16 -31.50
CA LEU A 418 15.46 6.73 -31.19
C LEU A 418 15.56 5.21 -31.31
N GLY A 419 16.30 4.74 -32.33
CA GLY A 419 16.56 3.31 -32.53
C GLY A 419 17.82 2.87 -31.81
N ILE A 420 17.70 1.92 -30.88
CA ILE A 420 18.84 1.43 -30.08
C ILE A 420 19.24 0.03 -30.55
N LYS A 421 20.51 -0.12 -30.95
CA LYS A 421 21.08 -1.39 -31.44
C LYS A 421 21.67 -2.25 -30.31
N ALA A 422 21.04 -2.23 -29.13
CA ALA A 422 21.48 -2.92 -27.93
C ALA A 422 20.27 -3.35 -27.08
N SER A 423 20.49 -4.26 -26.13
CA SER A 423 19.42 -4.65 -25.20
C SER A 423 19.20 -3.57 -24.14
N VAL A 424 17.96 -3.09 -24.09
CA VAL A 424 17.37 -2.13 -23.14
C VAL A 424 17.08 -2.68 -21.76
N THR A 425 17.70 -2.22 -20.67
CA THR A 425 17.20 -2.46 -19.31
C THR A 425 17.20 -1.17 -18.46
N CYS A 426 16.36 -1.14 -17.42
CA CYS A 426 16.36 -0.10 -16.38
C CYS A 426 16.23 1.36 -16.88
N PHE A 427 15.33 1.62 -17.83
CA PHE A 427 15.05 2.99 -18.29
C PHE A 427 14.45 3.86 -17.17
N LYS A 428 15.01 5.05 -16.94
CA LYS A 428 14.48 6.07 -16.02
C LYS A 428 14.71 7.48 -16.53
N TRP A 429 13.68 8.31 -16.36
CA TRP A 429 13.75 9.76 -16.52
C TRP A 429 14.53 10.41 -15.38
N GLU A 430 15.25 11.48 -15.69
CA GLU A 430 15.76 12.39 -14.68
C GLU A 430 14.58 13.20 -14.07
N PRO A 431 14.42 13.19 -12.73
CA PRO A 431 13.45 14.04 -12.06
C PRO A 431 13.67 15.53 -12.35
N HIS A 432 12.60 16.25 -12.69
CA HIS A 432 12.61 17.70 -12.96
C HIS A 432 13.51 18.15 -14.15
N GLY A 433 14.10 17.21 -14.90
CA GLY A 433 15.05 17.48 -15.98
C GLY A 433 14.49 17.23 -17.38
N THR A 434 15.39 17.17 -18.35
CA THR A 434 15.10 16.75 -19.74
C THR A 434 15.89 15.49 -20.14
N ARG A 435 16.69 14.95 -19.23
CA ARG A 435 17.54 13.80 -19.48
C ARG A 435 16.84 12.50 -19.12
N PHE A 436 17.31 11.42 -19.69
CA PHE A 436 16.97 10.07 -19.26
C PHE A 436 18.19 9.17 -19.35
N ALA A 437 18.19 8.11 -18.55
CA ALA A 437 19.24 7.11 -18.56
C ALA A 437 18.64 5.71 -18.65
N PHE A 438 19.42 4.82 -19.24
CA PHE A 438 19.13 3.39 -19.24
C PHE A 438 20.43 2.59 -19.26
N VAL A 439 20.33 1.32 -18.86
CA VAL A 439 21.44 0.36 -18.93
C VAL A 439 21.32 -0.37 -20.26
N GLN A 440 22.34 -0.28 -21.10
CA GLN A 440 22.41 -1.04 -22.34
C GLN A 440 23.41 -2.20 -22.24
N THR A 441 23.01 -3.35 -22.79
CA THR A 441 23.91 -4.50 -22.98
C THR A 441 24.19 -4.67 -24.47
N VAL A 442 25.45 -4.46 -24.85
CA VAL A 442 25.91 -4.67 -26.23
C VAL A 442 26.14 -6.17 -26.45
N THR A 443 26.07 -6.65 -27.70
CA THR A 443 26.27 -8.07 -28.08
C THR A 443 27.57 -8.70 -27.54
N SER A 444 28.59 -7.88 -27.27
CA SER A 444 29.84 -8.29 -26.64
C SER A 444 29.72 -8.65 -25.15
N GLY A 445 28.54 -8.50 -24.55
CA GLY A 445 28.28 -8.71 -23.12
C GLY A 445 28.69 -7.53 -22.23
N LYS A 446 29.26 -6.46 -22.81
CA LYS A 446 29.60 -5.24 -22.07
C LYS A 446 28.34 -4.46 -21.67
N LEU A 447 28.31 -4.03 -20.41
CA LEU A 447 27.29 -3.14 -19.88
C LEU A 447 27.78 -1.70 -19.91
N SER A 448 26.91 -0.80 -20.35
CA SER A 448 27.15 0.63 -20.24
C SER A 448 25.87 1.35 -19.84
N VAL A 449 26.03 2.42 -19.07
CA VAL A 449 24.93 3.33 -18.76
C VAL A 449 25.02 4.51 -19.70
N VAL A 450 23.95 4.73 -20.43
CA VAL A 450 23.87 5.80 -21.43
C VAL A 450 22.88 6.84 -20.94
N ILE A 451 23.30 8.10 -21.03
CA ILE A 451 22.49 9.26 -20.69
C ILE A 451 22.20 10.01 -21.98
N TYR A 452 20.92 10.26 -22.23
CA TYR A 452 20.43 11.09 -23.33
C TYR A 452 19.80 12.37 -22.79
N ASP A 453 19.82 13.42 -23.59
CA ASP A 453 19.16 14.69 -23.31
C ASP A 453 18.13 14.98 -24.42
N VAL A 454 16.97 15.47 -24.00
CA VAL A 454 15.84 15.85 -24.86
C VAL A 454 15.71 17.38 -24.84
N PRO A 455 16.59 18.11 -25.56
CA PRO A 455 16.55 19.57 -25.58
C PRO A 455 15.25 20.07 -26.21
N ARG A 456 14.68 21.16 -25.68
CA ARG A 456 13.47 21.79 -26.24
C ARG A 456 13.75 22.31 -27.66
N GLY A 457 12.94 21.90 -28.64
CA GLY A 457 13.05 22.32 -30.04
C GLY A 457 14.23 21.73 -30.84
N ASN A 458 15.04 20.84 -30.27
CA ASN A 458 16.14 20.16 -30.95
C ASN A 458 15.98 18.64 -30.83
N ASN A 459 16.63 17.90 -31.72
CA ASN A 459 16.65 16.43 -31.70
C ASN A 459 17.32 15.90 -30.42
N ILE A 460 16.91 14.70 -30.01
CA ILE A 460 17.52 13.95 -28.90
C ILE A 460 19.01 13.76 -29.18
N ARG A 461 19.84 13.99 -28.15
CA ARG A 461 21.30 13.83 -28.22
C ARG A 461 21.81 12.90 -27.14
N GLU A 462 22.79 12.08 -27.47
CA GLU A 462 23.54 11.31 -26.49
C GLU A 462 24.50 12.24 -25.74
N VAL A 463 24.44 12.22 -24.41
CA VAL A 463 25.31 13.02 -23.54
C VAL A 463 26.57 12.22 -23.24
N VAL A 464 26.41 10.99 -22.76
CA VAL A 464 27.54 10.13 -22.39
C VAL A 464 27.12 8.66 -22.35
N ALA A 465 28.08 7.77 -22.66
CA ALA A 465 28.00 6.35 -22.40
C ALA A 465 29.17 5.95 -21.48
N ILE A 466 28.86 5.50 -20.26
CA ILE A 466 29.85 5.08 -19.26
C ILE A 466 29.89 3.56 -19.22
N GLU A 467 31.04 2.96 -19.52
CA GLU A 467 31.24 1.50 -19.38
C GLU A 467 31.28 1.10 -17.90
N ILE A 468 30.54 0.06 -17.55
CA ILE A 468 30.46 -0.43 -16.16
C ILE A 468 31.07 -1.84 -16.08
N PRO A 469 31.99 -2.10 -15.14
CA PRO A 469 32.81 -3.32 -15.14
C PRO A 469 32.07 -4.61 -14.77
N SER A 470 30.95 -4.53 -14.03
CA SER A 470 30.26 -5.72 -13.53
C SER A 470 29.02 -6.10 -14.36
N ALA A 471 28.90 -7.41 -14.64
CA ALA A 471 27.90 -8.03 -15.50
C ALA A 471 26.47 -8.12 -14.90
N ARG A 472 26.22 -7.57 -13.70
CA ARG A 472 24.95 -7.79 -12.96
C ARG A 472 24.32 -6.51 -12.39
N HIS A 473 24.29 -5.42 -13.15
CA HIS A 473 23.50 -4.24 -12.78
C HIS A 473 22.05 -4.43 -13.18
N ASN A 474 21.14 -4.25 -12.24
CA ASN A 474 19.71 -4.50 -12.43
C ASN A 474 18.81 -3.40 -11.84
N ASP A 475 19.39 -2.37 -11.19
CA ASP A 475 18.65 -1.20 -10.73
C ASP A 475 19.40 0.09 -11.10
N LEU A 476 18.62 1.10 -11.43
CA LEU A 476 19.09 2.43 -11.83
C LEU A 476 18.15 3.45 -11.18
N ARG A 477 18.70 4.35 -10.37
CA ARG A 477 17.92 5.37 -9.66
C ARG A 477 18.56 6.74 -9.69
N TRP A 478 17.81 7.69 -10.22
CA TRP A 478 18.13 9.11 -10.14
C TRP A 478 17.87 9.66 -8.75
N SER A 479 18.69 10.64 -8.36
CA SER A 479 18.37 11.51 -7.25
C SER A 479 17.06 12.28 -7.54
N PRO A 480 16.15 12.45 -6.56
CA PRO A 480 14.89 13.18 -6.75
C PRO A 480 15.05 14.64 -7.20
N LYS A 481 16.23 15.23 -7.07
CA LYS A 481 16.56 16.57 -7.59
C LYS A 481 17.22 16.56 -8.97
N GLY A 482 17.44 15.38 -9.55
CA GLY A 482 18.23 15.19 -10.76
C GLY A 482 19.73 15.21 -10.46
N ASP A 483 20.52 15.44 -11.50
CA ASP A 483 22.00 15.56 -11.52
C ASP A 483 22.79 14.30 -11.16
N PHE A 484 22.42 13.59 -10.11
CA PHE A 484 23.09 12.38 -9.66
C PHE A 484 22.30 11.14 -10.02
N LEU A 485 23.00 10.11 -10.47
CA LEU A 485 22.45 8.81 -10.81
C LEU A 485 23.25 7.72 -10.09
N VAL A 486 22.56 6.73 -9.55
CA VAL A 486 23.20 5.54 -8.97
C VAL A 486 22.76 4.31 -9.74
N VAL A 487 23.75 3.49 -10.07
CA VAL A 487 23.56 2.21 -10.75
C VAL A 487 24.00 1.13 -9.77
N ALA A 488 23.16 0.12 -9.59
CA ALA A 488 23.37 -0.90 -8.57
C ALA A 488 23.15 -2.31 -9.12
N GLY A 489 23.99 -3.24 -8.68
CA GLY A 489 23.75 -4.67 -8.79
C GLY A 489 23.10 -5.20 -7.51
N LEU A 490 21.78 -5.24 -7.45
CA LEU A 490 21.04 -5.70 -6.27
C LEU A 490 20.92 -7.22 -6.22
N LYS A 491 20.76 -7.75 -5.00
CA LYS A 491 20.51 -9.18 -4.70
C LYS A 491 21.64 -10.09 -5.17
N SER A 492 22.88 -9.60 -5.12
CA SER A 492 24.10 -10.35 -5.45
C SER A 492 25.07 -10.30 -4.27
N ALA A 493 25.96 -11.31 -4.18
CA ALA A 493 27.01 -11.32 -3.17
C ALA A 493 27.96 -10.13 -3.36
N ASP A 494 28.42 -9.94 -4.59
CA ASP A 494 29.29 -8.85 -5.00
C ASP A 494 28.45 -7.65 -5.49
N SER A 495 27.51 -7.20 -4.65
CA SER A 495 26.70 -6.02 -4.93
C SER A 495 27.59 -4.77 -5.01
N TYR A 496 27.58 -4.15 -6.18
CA TYR A 496 28.40 -3.00 -6.53
C TYR A 496 27.51 -1.80 -6.84
N LEU A 497 27.94 -0.63 -6.39
CA LEU A 497 27.27 0.66 -6.54
C LEU A 497 28.20 1.62 -7.28
N GLU A 498 27.69 2.28 -8.31
CA GLU A 498 28.42 3.32 -9.02
C GLU A 498 27.61 4.62 -9.02
N PHE A 499 28.22 5.67 -8.47
CA PHE A 499 27.66 7.01 -8.38
C PHE A 499 28.13 7.82 -9.59
N ILE A 500 27.20 8.36 -10.35
CA ILE A 500 27.44 9.04 -11.62
C ILE A 500 26.89 10.47 -11.53
N SER A 501 27.70 11.45 -11.93
CA SER A 501 27.24 12.83 -12.17
C SER A 501 26.81 12.95 -13.63
N ALA A 502 25.52 13.21 -13.86
CA ALA A 502 24.99 13.44 -15.21
C ALA A 502 25.42 14.80 -15.78
N ASN A 503 25.73 15.78 -14.92
CA ASN A 503 26.20 17.11 -15.35
C ASN A 503 27.64 17.07 -15.83
N GLU A 504 28.51 16.41 -15.07
CA GLU A 504 29.92 16.27 -15.41
C GLU A 504 30.17 15.07 -16.34
N ALA A 505 29.16 14.21 -16.54
CA ALA A 505 29.22 13.01 -17.36
C ALA A 505 30.34 12.04 -16.92
N VAL A 506 30.59 11.93 -15.62
CA VAL A 506 31.65 11.10 -15.04
C VAL A 506 31.15 10.24 -13.89
N SER A 507 31.83 9.10 -13.70
CA SER A 507 31.71 8.28 -12.49
C SER A 507 32.44 8.99 -11.35
N LEU A 508 31.71 9.30 -10.28
CA LEU A 508 32.21 10.02 -9.10
C LEU A 508 32.86 9.08 -8.10
N ALA A 509 32.17 7.98 -7.79
CA ALA A 509 32.58 7.05 -6.75
C ALA A 509 32.01 5.66 -6.99
N LYS A 510 32.72 4.69 -6.42
CA LYS A 510 32.40 3.28 -6.45
C LYS A 510 32.27 2.80 -5.02
N GLY A 511 31.20 2.09 -4.71
CA GLY A 511 30.90 1.63 -3.36
C GLY A 511 30.50 0.16 -3.38
N ASP A 512 31.12 -0.63 -2.51
CA ASP A 512 30.75 -2.03 -2.31
C ASP A 512 29.89 -2.14 -1.06
N HIS A 513 28.72 -2.75 -1.20
CA HIS A 513 27.86 -3.14 -0.08
C HIS A 513 27.31 -4.53 -0.40
N PRO A 514 27.82 -5.59 0.24
CA PRO A 514 27.39 -6.94 -0.06
C PRO A 514 25.90 -7.16 0.19
N MET A 515 25.25 -7.98 -0.64
CA MET A 515 23.86 -8.42 -0.45
C MET A 515 22.82 -7.30 -0.38
N VAL A 516 23.08 -6.12 -0.99
CA VAL A 516 22.09 -5.03 -1.02
C VAL A 516 20.81 -5.54 -1.66
N SER A 517 19.71 -5.46 -0.91
CA SER A 517 18.39 -5.82 -1.40
C SER A 517 17.71 -4.67 -2.13
N GLU A 518 17.87 -3.45 -1.62
CA GLU A 518 17.18 -2.25 -2.10
C GLU A 518 18.04 -0.99 -1.91
N ILE A 519 17.83 0.02 -2.76
CA ILE A 519 18.45 1.35 -2.66
C ILE A 519 17.37 2.41 -2.62
N HIS A 520 17.53 3.46 -1.81
CA HIS A 520 16.49 4.48 -1.63
C HIS A 520 17.12 5.86 -1.46
N TRP A 521 16.81 6.77 -2.37
CA TRP A 521 17.19 8.18 -2.25
C TRP A 521 16.31 8.88 -1.23
N ASP A 522 16.90 9.77 -0.45
CA ASP A 522 16.15 10.72 0.35
C ASP A 522 15.39 11.70 -0.56
N PRO A 523 14.25 12.27 -0.13
CA PRO A 523 13.46 13.18 -0.96
C PRO A 523 14.21 14.46 -1.37
N THR A 524 15.28 14.82 -0.66
CA THR A 524 16.10 16.00 -1.01
C THR A 524 17.22 15.68 -1.99
N GLY A 525 17.52 14.40 -2.23
CA GLY A 525 18.56 13.96 -3.14
C GLY A 525 20.00 14.11 -2.63
N ARG A 526 20.17 14.39 -1.34
CA ARG A 526 21.48 14.56 -0.68
C ARG A 526 22.07 13.24 -0.20
N TYR A 527 21.24 12.26 0.09
CA TYR A 527 21.61 11.02 0.75
C TYR A 527 20.98 9.80 0.06
N LEU A 528 21.76 8.74 -0.04
CA LEU A 528 21.29 7.43 -0.50
C LEU A 528 21.35 6.45 0.68
N ALA A 529 20.27 5.72 0.91
CA ALA A 529 20.24 4.58 1.82
C ALA A 529 20.29 3.28 1.02
N THR A 530 21.24 2.41 1.33
CA THR A 530 21.29 1.04 0.81
C THR A 530 20.90 0.07 1.91
N VAL A 531 19.97 -0.83 1.63
CA VAL A 531 19.25 -1.64 2.62
C VAL A 531 19.48 -3.12 2.39
N VAL A 532 19.82 -3.85 3.46
CA VAL A 532 19.89 -5.32 3.50
C VAL A 532 18.74 -5.82 4.35
N SER A 533 17.67 -6.27 3.69
CA SER A 533 16.47 -6.78 4.34
C SER A 533 16.57 -8.26 4.72
N SER A 534 15.97 -8.60 5.86
CA SER A 534 15.82 -9.97 6.37
C SER A 534 15.04 -10.89 5.43
N PHE A 535 14.23 -10.34 4.52
CA PHE A 535 13.50 -11.12 3.51
C PHE A 535 14.41 -11.74 2.46
N HIS A 536 15.55 -11.11 2.17
CA HIS A 536 16.49 -11.60 1.16
C HIS A 536 17.70 -12.28 1.80
N GLN A 537 18.22 -11.71 2.89
CA GLN A 537 19.41 -12.19 3.59
C GLN A 537 19.11 -12.28 5.08
N LYS A 538 19.36 -13.44 5.72
CA LYS A 538 19.02 -13.62 7.14
C LYS A 538 20.01 -12.99 8.13
N ASN A 539 21.25 -12.76 7.69
CA ASN A 539 22.35 -12.26 8.51
C ASN A 539 22.81 -10.87 8.01
N ASP A 540 23.56 -10.14 8.83
CA ASP A 540 24.14 -8.83 8.48
C ASP A 540 23.13 -7.81 7.94
N ASN A 541 21.90 -7.87 8.47
CA ASN A 541 20.87 -6.91 8.15
C ASN A 541 21.25 -5.51 8.67
N GLY A 542 20.90 -4.50 7.88
CA GLY A 542 21.24 -3.13 8.21
C GLY A 542 21.06 -2.17 7.05
N ILE A 543 21.34 -0.90 7.35
CA ILE A 543 21.21 0.21 6.42
C ILE A 543 22.54 0.96 6.39
N TRP A 544 23.08 1.19 5.19
CA TRP A 544 24.24 2.06 5.03
C TRP A 544 23.80 3.34 4.35
N PHE A 545 24.21 4.47 4.93
CA PHE A 545 23.91 5.79 4.39
C PHE A 545 25.12 6.33 3.65
N TRP A 546 24.87 6.90 2.48
CA TRP A 546 25.85 7.49 1.58
C TRP A 546 25.44 8.92 1.29
N ASN A 547 26.39 9.81 1.03
CA ASN A 547 26.07 11.10 0.44
C ASN A 547 25.88 10.98 -1.08
N CYS A 548 25.37 12.03 -1.73
CA CYS A 548 25.12 12.05 -3.18
C CYS A 548 26.36 11.85 -4.05
N VAL A 549 27.56 12.02 -3.49
CA VAL A 549 28.86 11.84 -4.18
C VAL A 549 29.40 10.41 -4.00
N GLY A 550 28.75 9.57 -3.18
CA GLY A 550 29.11 8.17 -2.95
C GLY A 550 30.08 7.90 -1.80
N ARG A 551 30.26 8.85 -0.88
CA ARG A 551 30.95 8.61 0.39
C ARG A 551 29.99 7.98 1.39
N CYS A 552 30.36 6.80 1.93
CA CYS A 552 29.65 6.18 3.04
C CYS A 552 29.80 7.05 4.30
N LEU A 553 28.68 7.44 4.91
CA LEU A 553 28.61 8.29 6.09
C LEU A 553 28.70 7.45 7.37
N TYR A 554 27.74 6.55 7.54
CA TYR A 554 27.70 5.60 8.65
C TYR A 554 26.86 4.38 8.28
N LYS A 555 26.98 3.34 9.11
CA LYS A 555 26.27 2.06 8.97
C LYS A 555 25.40 1.86 10.21
N MET A 556 24.16 1.49 9.98
CA MET A 556 23.19 1.20 11.02
C MET A 556 22.83 -0.30 10.95
N PRO A 557 23.57 -1.16 11.68
CA PRO A 557 23.24 -2.58 11.76
C PRO A 557 21.91 -2.74 12.49
N LEU A 558 20.99 -3.52 11.92
CA LEU A 558 19.66 -3.77 12.48
C LEU A 558 19.32 -5.24 12.30
N TYR A 559 19.02 -5.93 13.40
CA TYR A 559 18.60 -7.33 13.33
C TYR A 559 17.19 -7.45 12.73
N GLY A 560 16.98 -8.41 11.82
CA GLY A 560 15.64 -8.73 11.30
C GLY A 560 14.93 -7.57 10.59
N LEU A 561 15.68 -6.75 9.83
CA LEU A 561 15.15 -5.58 9.13
C LEU A 561 14.14 -5.95 8.02
N ARG A 562 12.88 -5.61 8.21
CA ARG A 562 11.79 -5.91 7.26
C ARG A 562 11.47 -4.77 6.32
N THR A 563 11.41 -3.54 6.82
CA THR A 563 10.98 -2.38 6.02
C THR A 563 11.84 -1.17 6.31
N PHE A 564 12.18 -0.44 5.25
CA PHE A 564 12.78 0.88 5.30
C PHE A 564 12.06 1.78 4.31
N ALA A 565 11.70 3.00 4.72
CA ALA A 565 11.19 4.00 3.79
C ALA A 565 11.49 5.42 4.29
N TRP A 566 12.04 6.25 3.41
CA TRP A 566 12.10 7.69 3.64
C TRP A 566 10.69 8.29 3.68
N ARG A 567 10.47 9.24 4.58
CA ARG A 567 9.25 10.05 4.65
C ARG A 567 9.21 10.97 3.44
N PRO A 568 8.24 10.86 2.53
CA PRO A 568 8.14 11.75 1.38
C PRO A 568 7.99 13.21 1.79
N ARG A 569 8.39 14.11 0.89
CA ARG A 569 8.16 15.55 1.05
C ARG A 569 7.16 16.04 0.02
N PRO A 570 6.18 16.85 0.43
CA PRO A 570 5.26 17.44 -0.52
C PRO A 570 5.99 18.44 -1.44
N PRO A 571 5.40 18.75 -2.61
CA PRO A 571 5.89 19.80 -3.49
C PRO A 571 6.12 21.12 -2.76
N THR A 572 7.15 21.85 -3.16
CA THR A 572 7.49 23.13 -2.56
C THR A 572 6.39 24.16 -2.78
N LEU A 573 6.05 24.94 -1.75
CA LEU A 573 5.12 26.08 -1.86
C LEU A 573 5.72 27.31 -2.55
N LEU A 574 7.03 27.30 -2.81
CA LEU A 574 7.75 28.42 -3.41
C LEU A 574 7.36 28.61 -4.87
N SER A 575 7.21 29.88 -5.27
CA SER A 575 7.00 30.21 -6.68
C SER A 575 8.27 29.99 -7.50
N ALA A 576 8.12 29.85 -8.82
CA ALA A 576 9.25 29.72 -9.74
C ALA A 576 10.23 30.91 -9.62
N GLU A 577 9.72 32.13 -9.40
CA GLU A 577 10.52 33.34 -9.21
C GLU A 577 11.35 33.29 -7.92
N GLN A 578 10.74 32.84 -6.82
CA GLN A 578 11.44 32.68 -5.54
C GLN A 578 12.54 31.62 -5.64
N LEU A 579 12.27 30.50 -6.32
CA LEU A 579 13.29 29.47 -6.57
C LEU A 579 14.45 30.00 -7.42
N GLN A 580 14.17 30.83 -8.43
CA GLN A 580 15.21 31.49 -9.21
C GLN A 580 16.02 32.48 -8.38
N ALA A 581 15.38 33.27 -7.52
CA ALA A 581 16.05 34.20 -6.62
C ALA A 581 16.96 33.47 -5.61
N LEU A 582 16.52 32.32 -5.09
CA LEU A 582 17.33 31.45 -4.22
C LEU A 582 18.56 30.93 -4.96
N LYS A 583 18.39 30.43 -6.20
CA LYS A 583 19.52 29.97 -7.03
C LYS A 583 20.55 31.08 -7.28
N LYS A 584 20.10 32.33 -7.53
CA LYS A 584 21.00 33.48 -7.70
C LYS A 584 21.77 33.83 -6.42
N ASN A 585 21.15 33.67 -5.26
CA ASN A 585 21.74 34.00 -3.96
C ASN A 585 22.40 32.80 -3.25
N MET A 586 22.59 31.67 -3.95
CA MET A 586 23.06 30.41 -3.35
C MET A 586 24.41 30.56 -2.63
N THR A 587 25.33 31.38 -3.15
CA THR A 587 26.64 31.61 -2.52
C THR A 587 26.54 32.16 -1.10
N LYS A 588 25.56 33.04 -0.84
CA LYS A 588 25.32 33.60 0.50
C LYS A 588 24.83 32.51 1.46
N TYR A 589 23.89 31.69 1.00
CA TYR A 589 23.33 30.59 1.79
C TYR A 589 24.35 29.49 2.05
N ASN A 590 25.19 29.16 1.06
CA ASN A 590 26.27 28.17 1.23
C ASN A 590 27.21 28.54 2.37
N ASN A 591 27.63 29.81 2.47
CA ASN A 591 28.48 30.26 3.56
C ASN A 591 27.78 30.22 4.92
N HIS A 592 26.49 30.57 4.96
CA HIS A 592 25.68 30.48 6.17
C HIS A 592 25.55 29.02 6.66
N PHE A 593 25.09 28.12 5.79
CA PHE A 593 24.91 26.71 6.13
C PHE A 593 26.23 26.01 6.43
N ALA A 594 27.32 26.32 5.72
CA ALA A 594 28.64 25.79 6.05
C ALA A 594 29.13 26.22 7.44
N ASN A 595 28.78 27.43 7.90
CA ASN A 595 29.07 27.88 9.26
C ASN A 595 28.23 27.14 10.29
N GLU A 596 26.92 26.98 10.05
CA GLU A 596 26.03 26.23 10.92
C GLU A 596 26.44 24.76 11.03
N ASP A 597 26.70 24.09 9.92
CA ASP A 597 27.17 22.70 9.87
C ASP A 597 28.46 22.51 10.66
N ARG A 598 29.40 23.45 10.54
CA ARG A 598 30.65 23.44 11.31
C ARG A 598 30.42 23.61 12.81
N MET A 599 29.49 24.48 13.21
CA MET A 599 29.12 24.65 14.62
C MET A 599 28.42 23.41 15.17
N LEU A 600 27.50 22.81 14.41
CA LEU A 600 26.80 21.58 14.78
C LEU A 600 27.75 20.40 14.90
N ALA A 601 28.67 20.23 13.95
CA ALA A 601 29.69 19.19 14.00
C ALA A 601 30.59 19.36 15.25
N SER A 602 30.96 20.59 15.61
CA SER A 602 31.72 20.87 16.83
C SER A 602 30.94 20.51 18.10
N LYS A 603 29.65 20.88 18.18
CA LYS A 603 28.79 20.57 19.32
C LYS A 603 28.54 19.06 19.46
N ALA A 604 28.18 18.39 18.37
CA ALA A 604 27.94 16.94 18.33
C ALA A 604 29.22 16.16 18.68
N SER A 605 30.37 16.60 18.18
CA SER A 605 31.67 16.00 18.53
C SER A 605 31.96 16.13 20.03
N ARG A 606 31.65 17.29 20.64
CA ARG A 606 31.83 17.51 22.07
C ARG A 606 30.90 16.63 22.92
N GLU A 607 29.61 16.61 22.61
CA GLU A 607 28.63 15.78 23.35
C GLU A 607 28.95 14.29 23.23
N LEU A 608 29.38 13.82 22.05
CA LEU A 608 29.81 12.44 21.84
C LEU A 608 31.08 12.11 22.65
N LEU A 609 32.05 13.02 22.66
CA LEU A 609 33.27 12.89 23.46
C LEU A 609 32.94 12.81 24.95
N GLU A 610 32.06 13.66 25.46
CA GLU A 610 31.60 13.67 26.84
C GLU A 610 30.89 12.35 27.21
N LYS A 611 29.98 11.86 26.35
CA LYS A 611 29.29 10.58 26.56
C LYS A 611 30.28 9.40 26.57
N ARG A 612 31.24 9.37 25.64
CA ARG A 612 32.30 8.34 25.60
C ARG A 612 33.19 8.41 26.84
N GLN A 613 33.58 9.60 27.26
CA GLN A 613 34.36 9.79 28.49
C GLN A 613 33.59 9.32 29.72
N ARG A 614 32.30 9.62 29.80
CA ARG A 614 31.42 9.15 30.89
C ARG A 614 31.35 7.63 30.92
N MET A 615 31.03 6.97 29.80
CA MET A 615 30.98 5.50 29.73
C MET A 615 32.33 4.87 30.07
N LEU A 616 33.44 5.45 29.60
CA LEU A 616 34.78 4.99 29.92
C LEU A 616 35.07 5.14 31.42
N SER A 617 34.65 6.24 32.03
CA SER A 617 34.80 6.46 33.48
C SER A 617 33.96 5.49 34.31
N GLU A 618 32.72 5.23 33.91
CA GLU A 618 31.83 4.24 34.55
C GLU A 618 32.42 2.84 34.42
N PHE A 619 32.89 2.46 33.23
CA PHE A 619 33.58 1.18 32.99
C PHE A 619 34.86 1.04 33.82
N ASN A 620 35.69 2.09 33.88
CA ASN A 620 36.91 2.06 34.69
C ASN A 620 36.59 1.93 36.18
N THR A 621 35.57 2.63 36.67
CA THR A 621 35.12 2.53 38.06
C THR A 621 34.63 1.11 38.38
N TRP A 622 33.81 0.54 37.49
CA TRP A 622 33.37 -0.85 37.60
C TRP A 622 34.54 -1.82 37.58
N LYS A 623 35.47 -1.68 36.61
CA LYS A 623 36.67 -2.51 36.49
C LYS A 623 37.52 -2.44 37.74
N MET A 624 37.78 -1.25 38.28
CA MET A 624 38.55 -1.07 39.51
C MET A 624 37.85 -1.72 40.70
N THR A 625 36.53 -1.65 40.78
CA THR A 625 35.76 -2.32 41.84
C THR A 625 35.92 -3.85 41.76
N ILE A 626 35.90 -4.42 40.55
CA ILE A 626 36.12 -5.86 40.35
C ILE A 626 37.56 -6.25 40.67
N VAL A 627 38.54 -5.48 40.22
CA VAL A 627 39.96 -5.72 40.51
C VAL A 627 40.22 -5.64 42.01
N GLN A 628 39.64 -4.66 42.70
CA GLN A 628 39.77 -4.52 44.15
C GLN A 628 39.16 -5.72 44.88
N LYS A 629 37.95 -6.16 44.52
CA LYS A 629 37.37 -7.39 45.07
C LYS A 629 38.24 -8.61 44.79
N TYR A 630 38.78 -8.70 43.58
CA TYR A 630 39.72 -9.76 43.21
C TYR A 630 40.99 -9.70 44.08
N GLU A 631 41.52 -8.54 44.41
CA GLU A 631 42.66 -8.40 45.32
C GLU A 631 42.32 -8.73 46.78
N GLU A 632 41.13 -8.34 47.26
CA GLU A 632 40.64 -8.65 48.61
C GLU A 632 40.47 -10.17 48.81
N GLU A 633 39.88 -10.85 47.83
CA GLU A 633 39.67 -12.30 47.83
C GLU A 633 40.98 -13.10 47.60
N ARG A 634 42.10 -12.44 47.29
CA ARG A 634 43.37 -13.10 46.98
C ARG A 634 43.84 -14.01 48.11
N ALA A 635 43.73 -13.56 49.36
CA ALA A 635 44.14 -14.35 50.52
C ALA A 635 43.31 -15.65 50.67
N GLU A 636 42.00 -15.58 50.39
CA GLU A 636 41.13 -16.75 50.41
C GLU A 636 41.40 -17.69 49.23
N ARG A 637 41.65 -17.14 48.03
CA ARG A 637 42.03 -17.95 46.86
C ARG A 637 43.34 -18.71 47.08
N ILE A 638 44.36 -18.07 47.66
CA ILE A 638 45.63 -18.72 48.02
C ILE A 638 45.40 -19.83 49.05
N LYS A 639 44.54 -19.58 50.05
CA LYS A 639 44.20 -20.59 51.07
C LYS A 639 43.47 -21.81 50.50
N LEU A 640 42.58 -21.60 49.53
CA LEU A 640 41.82 -22.68 48.87
C LEU A 640 42.65 -23.46 47.85
N ARG A 641 43.57 -22.80 47.15
CA ARG A 641 44.36 -23.40 46.05
C ARG A 641 45.76 -23.86 46.47
N GLY A 642 46.25 -23.45 47.64
CA GLY A 642 47.55 -23.84 48.19
C GLY A 642 48.76 -23.15 47.54
N VAL A 643 48.60 -22.49 46.39
CA VAL A 643 49.64 -21.77 45.64
C VAL A 643 49.09 -20.46 45.06
N ASP A 644 49.96 -19.45 44.94
CA ASP A 644 49.62 -18.14 44.34
C ASP A 644 49.64 -18.26 42.80
N THR A 645 48.50 -18.63 42.23
CA THR A 645 48.32 -18.81 40.79
C THR A 645 48.38 -17.49 40.00
N ASP A 646 48.27 -16.33 40.67
CA ASP A 646 48.35 -15.01 40.01
C ASP A 646 49.82 -14.57 39.76
N ASN A 647 50.80 -15.13 40.50
CA ASN A 647 52.23 -14.83 40.34
C ASN A 647 53.06 -16.00 39.81
N ASN A 648 52.60 -17.24 39.93
CA ASN A 648 53.23 -18.38 39.29
C ASN A 648 52.79 -18.49 37.84
N VAL A 649 53.41 -17.66 36.98
CA VAL A 649 53.53 -17.97 35.55
C VAL A 649 54.81 -18.79 35.36
N GLU A 650 54.91 -19.93 36.04
CA GLU A 650 55.76 -21.00 35.53
C GLU A 650 54.91 -21.80 34.55
N ASN A 651 55.33 -21.78 33.28
CA ASN A 651 54.80 -22.60 32.21
C ASN A 651 54.94 -24.08 32.58
N GLU A 652 53.99 -24.66 33.28
CA GLU A 652 53.73 -26.10 33.20
C GLU A 652 52.49 -26.28 32.32
N GLN A 653 52.73 -26.35 31.01
CA GLN A 653 51.78 -26.96 30.09
C GLN A 653 51.64 -28.42 30.51
N MET A 654 50.54 -28.74 31.19
CA MET A 654 50.13 -30.11 31.43
C MET A 654 49.28 -30.53 30.22
N GLU A 655 49.86 -31.34 29.32
CA GLU A 655 49.10 -32.04 28.29
C GLU A 655 48.22 -33.10 28.97
N GLU A 656 46.91 -32.86 29.05
CA GLU A 656 45.93 -33.90 29.38
C GLU A 656 45.44 -34.56 28.09
N GLU A 657 45.89 -35.78 27.83
CA GLU A 657 45.29 -36.66 26.82
C GLU A 657 43.92 -37.16 27.33
N LEU A 658 42.85 -36.62 26.75
CA LEU A 658 41.47 -37.08 26.98
C LEU A 658 41.07 -38.09 25.88
N GLU A 659 41.06 -39.38 26.21
CA GLU A 659 40.50 -40.42 25.36
C GLU A 659 38.96 -40.42 25.43
N PHE A 660 38.29 -40.09 24.32
CA PHE A 660 36.83 -40.18 24.20
C PHE A 660 36.43 -41.49 23.54
N LEU A 661 35.46 -42.18 24.14
CA LEU A 661 34.90 -43.43 23.62
C LEU A 661 33.95 -43.12 22.45
N VAL A 662 34.45 -43.21 21.21
CA VAL A 662 33.76 -42.69 20.01
C VAL A 662 32.53 -43.51 19.60
N ASN A 663 32.46 -44.82 19.88
CA ASN A 663 31.24 -45.60 19.64
C ASN A 663 31.30 -46.98 20.31
N THR A 664 30.15 -47.53 20.72
CA THR A 664 30.02 -48.89 21.28
C THR A 664 29.09 -49.74 20.42
N THR A 665 29.63 -50.75 19.73
CA THR A 665 28.85 -51.74 18.97
C THR A 665 28.77 -53.06 19.74
N LYS A 666 27.56 -53.49 20.11
CA LYS A 666 27.31 -54.82 20.70
C LYS A 666 27.24 -55.87 19.60
N VAL A 667 28.19 -56.82 19.58
CA VAL A 667 28.11 -58.03 18.75
C VAL A 667 27.88 -59.23 19.65
N VAL A 668 26.81 -59.98 19.39
CA VAL A 668 26.48 -61.21 20.13
C VAL A 668 27.32 -62.35 19.56
N LEU A 669 28.34 -62.79 20.31
CA LEU A 669 29.11 -63.98 19.99
C LEU A 669 28.38 -65.22 20.52
N ARG A 670 27.81 -66.03 19.63
CA ARG A 670 27.38 -67.40 19.99
C ARG A 670 28.62 -68.27 20.15
N LYS A 671 28.91 -68.67 21.39
CA LYS A 671 29.86 -69.73 21.70
C LYS A 671 29.19 -71.08 21.43
N ASN A 672 29.71 -71.82 20.45
CA ASN A 672 29.57 -73.28 20.44
C ASN A 672 30.96 -73.85 20.70
N THR A 673 31.07 -74.47 21.86
CA THR A 673 32.17 -75.29 22.38
C THR A 673 31.98 -76.75 21.93
N GLU A 674 33.09 -77.39 21.52
CA GLU A 674 33.38 -78.85 21.49
C GLU A 674 32.55 -79.67 20.46
N ASP A 675 33.09 -80.39 19.47
CA ASP A 675 34.39 -81.02 19.18
C ASP A 675 34.70 -80.87 17.68
#